data_AF-A0A517NNL6-F1
#
_entry.id   AF-A0A517NNL6-F1
#
_cell.length_a   1.000
_cell.length_b   1.000
_cell.length_c   1.000
_cell.angle_alpha   90.00
_cell.angle_beta   90.00
_cell.angle_gamma   90.00
#
_symmetry.space_group_name_H-M   'P 1'
#
loop_
_entity.id
_entity.type
_entity.pdbx_description
1 polymer ?
#
loop_
_entity_poly.entity_id
_entity_poly.type
_entity_poly.pdbx_seq_one_letter_code
_entity_poly.pdbx_strand_id
1 'polypeptide(L)'
;MNGRRLCVVLWVATFSLSEIGAQSPRSDAASLQALFEESTICENVVQLCRRCQGLSDTDRYTALVNWVLPNATRQNLRLRGGFDRSERLPGQREQVSLDPTASFRMYPEYDWIVSPAKDMVRLAVKIDKQAELRTSIEKLSSVAPQQKRSCDALLCLLALAEHDEAAAAEYSRTLFPTSKQLAVAKMSLRDLWIDVLVLSEMAACRSVESVPEPELFDRYVGLSEVHDNGQLDLLCDFVKLIRDYCWLAKLRVPKDQSIGLKDFVPLNLTTAKTHGEGRPLARFVLVDGVARKIGGHCVDALAYRSPMQGSFEIAAELRRNRGRSAAVFAQNQFVAVGAQSNQFMTGALNRPPQQMTIAPPMETFLSSLHGRVAIAGDGSRHSINGRFLDTGSVASGVLPWAGFLSERRNDFAVENVQIAGTPMVPHSIDLLASPKLAGWLRYFDDATTRDVESDDSVTDPVTWQIRRQPPSEPMLIAESDRRAVGSFREDLLRYVRPMVEDGTIEYDFFYHAPTQHSAQHTERPAQQFVHPALGRSVFLLTDDQIKFHQLTDGLHDQTSLRPDNSGDFPPGTWTADSVALNQNAWNHVALSIAGTQLVIRVNQEVVLKQPLSDFNSRLFGLFRFADQSSVKVKNVKWTGDWPGQVEIAQDRSLTPQAVTEINQWSKQLPDRWERDFRKGYSPRWFDFGGNRETIQSVTKGIRLHKTMQDGIGDMRACVRLEGDFDLAVTYQDLEISTEKPTWHSGNGLMIRFDNPLRDQVSLYRRVDRMGGMHCVAFAVKRLTPGGKAKFMGGTHVVDESTSGTHRLVRKDGKLLALHAIDDSECFRVIGEIDAPQGPVEIQGIRMVNHVGKGSRTSTTWSRLRIAGERIDRSDVDANATKKLVDELQQWRLNQSLLEADFSSPAAAGSSRWQRTGDAVFTANAQGCLMSLTATDNFDQAGMVLSDDLGRNFDVQIDFDIDQMDLPTKSRAHSEVALQVLFKIDALAVQGLQPVSEASILFRRDANGNDFIRPRVVGPTQYQSTVYRPIRTIPTKPVSMMRIVAKEGTLVFMSKTVEDPSFEVLATYPFPVGATAHLARFYATAAGEGCVVNVNWKRALVATAVPIATTDRP
;
A
#
# COMPACT_ATOMS: atom_id res chain seq x y z
N MET A 1 -12.91 17.34 49.10
CA MET A 1 -13.93 18.15 49.80
C MET A 1 -14.29 19.34 48.94
N ASN A 2 -15.53 19.40 48.46
CA ASN A 2 -16.32 20.61 48.20
C ASN A 2 -17.68 20.13 47.69
N GLY A 3 -18.64 20.02 48.60
CA GLY A 3 -20.01 19.66 48.29
C GLY A 3 -20.70 20.81 47.58
N ARG A 4 -21.34 20.53 46.44
CA ARG A 4 -22.40 21.37 45.89
C ARG A 4 -23.67 20.53 45.83
N ARG A 5 -24.58 20.86 46.75
CA ARG A 5 -25.97 20.43 46.75
C ARG A 5 -26.63 20.93 45.46
N LEU A 6 -27.28 20.05 44.72
CA LEU A 6 -28.13 20.39 43.59
C LEU A 6 -29.43 21.01 44.16
N CYS A 7 -29.55 22.34 44.09
CA CYS A 7 -30.83 23.01 44.31
C CYS A 7 -31.66 22.90 43.03
N VAL A 8 -32.77 22.16 43.09
CA VAL A 8 -33.83 22.23 42.08
C VAL A 8 -34.56 23.56 42.29
N VAL A 9 -34.33 24.53 41.41
CA VAL A 9 -35.12 25.76 41.36
C VAL A 9 -36.27 25.55 40.39
N LEU A 10 -37.46 25.29 40.94
CA LEU A 10 -38.73 25.36 40.21
C LEU A 10 -39.03 26.83 39.92
N TRP A 11 -38.83 27.27 38.68
CA TRP A 11 -39.36 28.55 38.19
C TRP A 11 -40.88 28.41 38.01
N VAL A 12 -41.65 28.86 39.01
CA VAL A 12 -43.08 29.11 38.85
C VAL A 12 -43.22 30.41 38.07
N ALA A 13 -43.42 30.31 36.75
CA ALA A 13 -43.83 31.44 35.94
C ALA A 13 -45.30 31.76 36.25
N THR A 14 -45.54 32.86 36.97
CA THR A 14 -46.85 33.49 37.10
C THR A 14 -47.31 33.97 35.72
N PHE A 15 -48.23 33.23 35.10
CA PHE A 15 -49.01 33.71 33.96
C PHE A 15 -50.08 34.71 34.45
N SER A 16 -50.10 35.91 33.87
CA SER A 16 -51.21 36.85 34.02
C SER A 16 -52.50 36.22 33.50
N LEU A 17 -53.48 36.13 34.38
CA LEU A 17 -54.88 35.88 34.05
C LEU A 17 -55.46 37.10 33.33
N SER A 18 -55.55 37.05 32.01
CA SER A 18 -56.50 37.87 31.26
C SER A 18 -57.11 37.04 30.14
N GLU A 19 -58.43 36.87 30.23
CA GLU A 19 -59.38 36.32 29.25
C GLU A 19 -59.37 34.80 29.02
N ILE A 20 -60.04 34.08 29.94
CA ILE A 20 -60.60 32.75 29.67
C ILE A 20 -61.96 32.94 28.99
N GLY A 21 -61.96 32.97 27.66
CA GLY A 21 -63.11 32.57 26.86
C GLY A 21 -63.23 31.04 26.89
N ALA A 22 -64.43 30.53 27.18
CA ALA A 22 -64.73 29.11 27.32
C ALA A 22 -64.22 28.27 26.13
N GLN A 23 -63.13 27.53 26.32
CA GLN A 23 -62.73 26.41 25.48
C GLN A 23 -62.49 25.20 26.39
N SER A 24 -63.05 24.06 25.98
CA SER A 24 -63.03 22.75 26.65
C SER A 24 -61.73 22.43 27.40
N PRO A 25 -61.78 21.65 28.49
CA PRO A 25 -60.59 21.29 29.25
C PRO A 25 -59.56 20.66 28.30
N ARG A 26 -58.44 21.37 28.10
CA ARG A 26 -57.29 20.82 27.36
C ARG A 26 -56.84 19.59 28.15
N SER A 27 -56.98 18.41 27.55
CA SER A 27 -56.52 17.16 28.18
C SER A 27 -55.06 17.28 28.61
N ASP A 28 -54.64 16.56 29.66
CA ASP A 28 -53.25 16.52 30.11
C ASP A 28 -52.26 16.22 28.97
N ALA A 29 -52.69 15.48 27.94
CA ALA A 29 -51.92 15.21 26.74
C ALA A 29 -51.67 16.45 25.87
N ALA A 30 -52.64 17.36 25.74
CA ALA A 30 -52.50 18.62 25.02
C ALA A 30 -51.61 19.60 25.81
N SER A 31 -51.69 19.57 27.15
CA SER A 31 -50.81 20.35 28.04
C SER A 31 -49.36 19.84 28.01
N LEU A 32 -49.14 18.52 28.01
CA LEU A 32 -47.81 17.92 27.86
C LEU A 32 -47.14 18.28 26.54
N GLN A 33 -47.89 18.35 25.44
CA GLN A 33 -47.37 18.76 24.14
C GLN A 33 -47.09 20.26 24.03
N ALA A 34 -47.81 21.09 24.80
CA ALA A 34 -47.51 22.51 24.92
C ALA A 34 -46.28 22.78 25.82
N LEU A 35 -46.04 21.91 26.82
CA LEU A 35 -44.94 22.01 27.77
C LEU A 35 -43.63 21.37 27.27
N PHE A 36 -43.73 20.25 26.56
CA PHE A 36 -42.59 19.54 25.97
C PHE A 36 -42.72 19.58 24.45
N GLU A 37 -41.66 20.02 23.76
CA GLU A 37 -41.64 19.97 22.31
C GLU A 37 -41.88 18.54 21.80
N GLU A 38 -42.51 18.43 20.63
CA GLU A 38 -42.81 17.13 19.98
C GLU A 38 -41.54 16.28 19.80
N SER A 39 -40.39 16.93 19.63
CA SER A 39 -39.06 16.33 19.59
C SER A 39 -38.75 15.54 20.88
N THR A 40 -38.96 16.13 22.06
CA THR A 40 -38.71 15.52 23.38
C THR A 40 -39.62 14.32 23.63
N ILE A 41 -40.90 14.41 23.27
CA ILE A 41 -41.85 13.28 23.44
C ILE A 41 -41.43 12.09 22.57
N CYS A 42 -40.86 12.35 21.39
CA CYS A 42 -40.40 11.31 20.48
C CYS A 42 -39.05 10.69 20.90
N GLU A 43 -38.38 11.14 21.97
CA GLU A 43 -37.11 10.55 22.43
C GLU A 43 -37.30 9.22 23.16
N ASN A 44 -38.47 8.96 23.74
CA ASN A 44 -38.77 7.73 24.48
C ASN A 44 -39.23 6.56 23.59
N VAL A 45 -38.82 6.53 22.32
CA VAL A 45 -39.25 5.50 21.34
C VAL A 45 -38.89 4.08 21.79
N VAL A 46 -37.68 3.86 22.31
CA VAL A 46 -37.22 2.53 22.77
C VAL A 46 -38.11 2.01 23.91
N GLN A 47 -38.34 2.85 24.93
CA GLN A 47 -39.20 2.49 26.07
C GLN A 47 -40.65 2.23 25.64
N LEU A 48 -41.17 3.02 24.70
CA LEU A 48 -42.50 2.79 24.14
C LEU A 48 -42.58 1.43 23.46
N CYS A 49 -41.62 1.10 22.59
CA CYS A 49 -41.59 -0.18 21.88
C CYS A 49 -41.53 -1.36 22.86
N ARG A 50 -40.67 -1.29 23.89
CA ARG A 50 -40.59 -2.32 24.95
C ARG A 50 -41.89 -2.47 25.72
N ARG A 51 -42.52 -1.36 26.14
CA ARG A 51 -43.83 -1.41 26.82
C ARG A 51 -44.90 -2.05 25.93
N CYS A 52 -44.88 -1.75 24.63
CA CYS A 52 -45.82 -2.30 23.67
C CYS A 52 -45.62 -3.81 23.43
N GLN A 53 -44.41 -4.36 23.63
CA GLN A 53 -44.16 -5.80 23.51
C GLN A 53 -44.89 -6.64 24.56
N GLY A 54 -45.27 -6.05 25.71
CA GLY A 54 -46.06 -6.73 26.76
C GLY A 54 -47.57 -6.74 26.52
N LEU A 55 -48.05 -6.15 25.42
CA LEU A 55 -49.48 -6.07 25.09
C LEU A 55 -49.90 -7.18 24.11
N SER A 56 -51.20 -7.46 24.03
CA SER A 56 -51.76 -8.33 22.98
C SER A 56 -51.52 -7.73 21.59
N ASP A 57 -51.50 -8.54 20.53
CA ASP A 57 -51.28 -8.03 19.16
C ASP A 57 -52.29 -6.92 18.76
N THR A 58 -53.54 -7.01 19.22
CA THR A 58 -54.57 -6.00 18.91
C THR A 58 -54.35 -4.71 19.73
N ASP A 59 -54.14 -4.82 21.04
CA ASP A 59 -53.89 -3.66 21.91
C ASP A 59 -52.59 -2.95 21.53
N ARG A 60 -51.57 -3.73 21.17
CA ARG A 60 -50.29 -3.25 20.64
C ARG A 60 -50.51 -2.45 19.37
N TYR A 61 -51.30 -2.96 18.41
CA TYR A 61 -51.59 -2.25 17.18
C TYR A 61 -52.30 -0.91 17.45
N THR A 62 -53.34 -0.91 18.29
CA THR A 62 -54.06 0.32 18.67
C THR A 62 -53.14 1.34 19.36
N ALA A 63 -52.27 0.89 20.28
CA ALA A 63 -51.32 1.75 20.96
C ALA A 63 -50.32 2.40 19.97
N LEU A 64 -49.82 1.62 19.00
CA LEU A 64 -48.89 2.09 17.99
C LEU A 64 -49.55 3.04 16.98
N VAL A 65 -50.76 2.72 16.50
CA VAL A 65 -51.55 3.60 15.60
C VAL A 65 -51.80 4.96 16.26
N ASN A 66 -52.26 4.95 17.52
CA ASN A 66 -52.47 6.18 18.28
C ASN A 66 -51.19 6.97 18.51
N TRP A 67 -50.01 6.32 18.52
CA TRP A 67 -48.74 7.02 18.64
C TRP A 67 -48.26 7.59 17.30
N VAL A 68 -48.30 6.81 16.22
CA VAL A 68 -47.72 7.16 14.91
C VAL A 68 -48.60 8.12 14.11
N LEU A 69 -49.91 7.85 14.03
CA LEU A 69 -50.85 8.62 13.22
C LEU A 69 -51.39 9.85 13.96
N PRO A 70 -51.79 10.93 13.24
CA PRO A 70 -52.50 12.06 13.83
C PRO A 70 -53.79 11.64 14.52
N ASN A 71 -54.17 12.34 15.59
CA ASN A 71 -55.40 12.12 16.35
C ASN A 71 -55.91 13.44 16.96
N ALA A 72 -56.98 13.38 17.77
CA ALA A 72 -57.62 14.56 18.35
C ALA A 72 -56.68 15.48 19.17
N THR A 73 -55.57 14.94 19.68
CA THR A 73 -54.59 15.73 20.44
C THR A 73 -53.34 16.05 19.63
N ARG A 74 -53.12 15.47 18.43
CA ARG A 74 -51.86 15.56 17.67
C ARG A 74 -52.06 15.62 16.17
N GLN A 75 -51.45 16.60 15.50
CA GLN A 75 -51.68 16.86 14.07
C GLN A 75 -50.62 16.29 13.10
N ASN A 76 -49.45 15.87 13.59
CA ASN A 76 -48.32 15.43 12.74
C ASN A 76 -48.03 13.93 12.85
N LEU A 77 -47.51 13.34 11.76
CA LEU A 77 -46.99 11.96 11.75
C LEU A 77 -45.66 11.84 12.52
N ARG A 78 -45.53 10.77 13.32
CA ARG A 78 -44.31 10.42 14.06
C ARG A 78 -43.57 9.24 13.43
N LEU A 79 -42.48 9.53 12.74
CA LEU A 79 -41.61 8.54 12.09
C LEU A 79 -40.21 8.49 12.71
N ARG A 80 -40.13 8.67 14.03
CA ARG A 80 -38.86 8.57 14.76
C ARG A 80 -38.55 7.11 15.08
N GLY A 81 -37.27 6.78 15.06
CA GLY A 81 -36.74 5.51 15.57
C GLY A 81 -35.85 5.72 16.80
N GLY A 82 -35.33 4.61 17.31
CA GLY A 82 -34.28 4.55 18.31
C GLY A 82 -33.38 3.35 18.05
N PHE A 83 -32.26 3.28 18.77
CA PHE A 83 -31.35 2.16 18.72
C PHE A 83 -31.42 1.40 20.05
N ASP A 84 -31.78 0.13 20.01
CA ASP A 84 -31.88 -0.75 21.17
C ASP A 84 -30.99 -1.98 20.98
N ARG A 85 -29.79 -1.92 21.56
CA ARG A 85 -28.83 -3.02 21.58
C ARG A 85 -28.96 -3.90 22.83
N SER A 86 -30.02 -3.74 23.64
CA SER A 86 -30.18 -4.54 24.86
C SER A 86 -30.10 -6.04 24.54
N GLU A 87 -29.07 -6.70 25.08
CA GLU A 87 -28.91 -8.15 24.97
C GLU A 87 -30.14 -8.80 25.62
N ARG A 88 -30.86 -9.61 24.85
CA ARG A 88 -31.95 -10.41 25.41
C ARG A 88 -31.31 -11.47 26.32
N LEU A 89 -31.97 -11.78 27.43
CA LEU A 89 -31.49 -12.69 28.47
C LEU A 89 -30.86 -14.00 27.91
N PRO A 90 -29.91 -14.61 28.63
CA PRO A 90 -29.27 -15.86 28.24
C PRO A 90 -30.26 -16.92 27.73
N GLY A 91 -30.06 -17.42 26.51
CA GLY A 91 -30.89 -18.47 25.89
C GLY A 91 -31.92 -17.99 24.86
N GLN A 92 -32.08 -16.69 24.64
CA GLN A 92 -32.82 -16.19 23.46
C GLN A 92 -31.89 -16.10 22.25
N ARG A 93 -32.33 -16.67 21.10
CA ARG A 93 -31.52 -16.80 19.87
C ARG A 93 -30.82 -15.49 19.48
N GLU A 94 -29.53 -15.42 19.77
CA GLU A 94 -28.58 -14.58 19.04
C GLU A 94 -28.18 -15.36 17.79
N GLN A 95 -28.93 -15.21 16.69
CA GLN A 95 -28.42 -15.59 15.37
C GLN A 95 -27.81 -14.34 14.74
N VAL A 96 -26.51 -14.13 14.94
CA VAL A 96 -25.83 -12.86 14.62
C VAL A 96 -24.83 -13.09 13.50
N SER A 97 -25.26 -13.01 12.24
CA SER A 97 -24.34 -13.27 11.14
C SER A 97 -23.26 -12.17 11.03
N LEU A 98 -21.99 -12.53 11.25
CA LEU A 98 -20.83 -11.70 10.86
C LEU A 98 -20.48 -11.87 9.37
N ASP A 99 -21.11 -12.82 8.67
CA ASP A 99 -20.98 -12.96 7.22
C ASP A 99 -21.50 -11.68 6.54
N PRO A 100 -20.63 -10.89 5.87
CA PRO A 100 -21.01 -9.66 5.21
C PRO A 100 -21.93 -9.88 4.01
N THR A 101 -22.13 -11.11 3.56
CA THR A 101 -23.03 -11.48 2.45
C THR A 101 -24.33 -12.15 2.90
N ALA A 102 -24.54 -12.31 4.21
CA ALA A 102 -25.84 -12.69 4.71
C ALA A 102 -26.86 -11.58 4.41
N SER A 103 -28.15 -11.93 4.30
CA SER A 103 -29.22 -10.92 4.18
C SER A 103 -29.10 -9.89 5.30
N PHE A 104 -29.38 -8.62 5.01
CA PHE A 104 -29.37 -7.57 6.03
C PHE A 104 -30.28 -7.87 7.24
N ARG A 105 -31.35 -8.68 7.06
CA ARG A 105 -32.18 -9.16 8.17
C ARG A 105 -31.45 -10.04 9.19
N MET A 106 -30.32 -10.64 8.79
CA MET A 106 -29.47 -11.46 9.65
C MET A 106 -28.40 -10.62 10.38
N TYR A 107 -28.33 -9.32 10.10
CA TYR A 107 -27.45 -8.41 10.83
C TYR A 107 -28.17 -8.00 12.12
N PRO A 108 -27.50 -8.03 13.29
CA PRO A 108 -28.10 -7.59 14.54
C PRO A 108 -28.48 -6.10 14.49
N GLU A 109 -27.77 -5.28 13.71
CA GLU A 109 -28.08 -3.87 13.49
C GLU A 109 -29.49 -3.64 12.94
N TYR A 110 -30.05 -4.58 12.17
CA TYR A 110 -31.41 -4.47 11.66
C TYR A 110 -32.46 -4.52 12.77
N ASP A 111 -32.22 -5.35 13.79
CA ASP A 111 -33.09 -5.49 14.96
C ASP A 111 -32.83 -4.39 16.00
N TRP A 112 -31.62 -3.82 16.04
CA TRP A 112 -31.32 -2.67 16.89
C TRP A 112 -32.11 -1.42 16.47
N ILE A 113 -32.48 -1.29 15.19
CA ILE A 113 -33.36 -0.21 14.71
C ILE A 113 -34.80 -0.49 15.14
N VAL A 114 -35.23 0.15 16.23
CA VAL A 114 -36.60 0.09 16.73
C VAL A 114 -37.40 1.32 16.30
N SER A 115 -38.63 1.13 15.84
CA SER A 115 -39.53 2.24 15.51
C SER A 115 -41.00 1.83 15.66
N PRO A 116 -41.85 2.69 16.28
CA PRO A 116 -43.27 2.41 16.39
C PRO A 116 -43.95 2.34 15.02
N ALA A 117 -43.46 3.08 14.03
CA ALA A 117 -43.99 3.04 12.66
C ALA A 117 -43.70 1.70 11.97
N LYS A 118 -42.47 1.19 12.13
CA LYS A 118 -42.04 -0.12 11.63
C LYS A 118 -42.82 -1.26 12.29
N ASP A 119 -42.97 -1.21 13.62
CA ASP A 119 -43.76 -2.18 14.38
C ASP A 119 -45.25 -2.12 14.01
N MET A 120 -45.83 -0.92 13.87
CA MET A 120 -47.24 -0.71 13.50
C MET A 120 -47.54 -1.37 12.16
N VAL A 121 -46.71 -1.12 11.15
CA VAL A 121 -46.89 -1.64 9.79
C VAL A 121 -46.78 -3.17 9.76
N ARG A 122 -45.74 -3.75 10.39
CA ARG A 122 -45.57 -5.21 10.48
C ARG A 122 -46.75 -5.88 11.18
N LEU A 123 -47.23 -5.25 12.26
CA LEU A 123 -48.35 -5.76 13.02
C LEU A 123 -49.64 -5.66 12.23
N ALA A 124 -49.85 -4.56 11.48
CA ALA A 124 -51.01 -4.40 10.59
C ALA A 124 -51.14 -5.58 9.62
N VAL A 125 -50.04 -5.97 8.97
CA VAL A 125 -50.01 -7.14 8.07
C VAL A 125 -50.28 -8.43 8.84
N LYS A 126 -49.69 -8.59 10.04
CA LYS A 126 -49.88 -9.79 10.88
C LYS A 126 -51.34 -10.00 11.31
N ILE A 127 -52.09 -8.92 11.57
CA ILE A 127 -53.50 -8.98 12.03
C ILE A 127 -54.53 -8.62 10.96
N ASP A 128 -54.13 -8.61 9.68
CA ASP A 128 -54.98 -8.33 8.51
C ASP A 128 -55.65 -6.93 8.53
N LYS A 129 -54.91 -5.91 8.99
CA LYS A 129 -55.34 -4.50 9.10
C LYS A 129 -54.66 -3.56 8.11
N GLN A 130 -53.90 -4.10 7.17
CA GLN A 130 -53.10 -3.33 6.21
C GLN A 130 -53.96 -2.43 5.29
N ALA A 131 -55.13 -2.88 4.82
CA ALA A 131 -56.02 -2.07 3.99
C ALA A 131 -56.62 -0.86 4.73
N GLU A 132 -56.97 -1.05 6.01
CA GLU A 132 -57.46 0.02 6.90
C GLU A 132 -56.35 1.06 7.15
N LEU A 133 -55.14 0.58 7.42
CA LEU A 133 -53.98 1.45 7.63
C LEU A 133 -53.62 2.26 6.38
N ARG A 134 -53.58 1.61 5.20
CA ARG A 134 -53.33 2.26 3.91
C ARG A 134 -54.31 3.40 3.64
N THR A 135 -55.61 3.11 3.76
CA THR A 135 -56.68 4.10 3.59
C THR A 135 -56.51 5.30 4.53
N SER A 136 -56.09 5.03 5.78
CA SER A 136 -55.86 6.08 6.78
C SER A 136 -54.67 6.97 6.42
N ILE A 137 -53.60 6.41 5.86
CA ILE A 137 -52.41 7.17 5.43
C ILE A 137 -52.71 8.01 4.17
N GLU A 138 -53.39 7.42 3.18
CA GLU A 138 -53.72 8.10 1.92
C GLU A 138 -54.62 9.33 2.15
N LYS A 139 -55.56 9.26 3.10
CA LYS A 139 -56.40 10.40 3.51
C LYS A 139 -55.60 11.59 4.06
N LEU A 140 -54.40 11.37 4.59
CA LEU A 140 -53.53 12.41 5.14
C LEU A 140 -52.64 13.07 4.07
N SER A 141 -52.59 12.51 2.86
CA SER A 141 -51.60 12.85 1.82
C SER A 141 -51.85 14.20 1.11
N SER A 142 -52.93 14.93 1.46
CA SER A 142 -53.33 16.21 0.84
C SER A 142 -52.78 17.47 1.53
N VAL A 143 -51.79 17.33 2.42
CA VAL A 143 -51.25 18.44 3.24
C VAL A 143 -49.75 18.61 2.98
N ALA A 144 -49.23 19.82 3.24
CA ALA A 144 -47.83 20.33 3.16
C ALA A 144 -46.70 19.33 2.78
N PRO A 145 -45.69 19.72 1.97
CA PRO A 145 -44.65 18.83 1.44
C PRO A 145 -44.00 17.84 2.43
N GLN A 146 -43.79 18.27 3.67
CA GLN A 146 -43.22 17.45 4.74
C GLN A 146 -44.14 16.31 5.20
N GLN A 147 -45.44 16.56 5.27
CA GLN A 147 -46.44 15.56 5.62
C GLN A 147 -46.59 14.54 4.49
N LYS A 148 -46.58 14.99 3.23
CA LYS A 148 -46.53 14.11 2.06
C LYS A 148 -45.33 13.18 2.10
N ARG A 149 -44.12 13.69 2.36
CA ARG A 149 -42.91 12.87 2.51
C ARG A 149 -43.07 11.79 3.59
N SER A 150 -43.73 12.12 4.69
CA SER A 150 -43.98 11.17 5.79
C SER A 150 -45.03 10.10 5.40
N CYS A 151 -46.05 10.47 4.62
CA CYS A 151 -47.03 9.52 4.08
C CYS A 151 -46.37 8.56 3.08
N ASP A 152 -45.59 9.08 2.11
CA ASP A 152 -44.85 8.27 1.12
C ASP A 152 -43.93 7.25 1.81
N ALA A 153 -43.25 7.65 2.88
CA ALA A 153 -42.41 6.74 3.67
C ALA A 153 -43.20 5.63 4.36
N LEU A 154 -44.36 5.94 4.98
CA LEU A 154 -45.21 4.93 5.59
C LEU A 154 -45.82 3.97 4.56
N LEU A 155 -46.25 4.49 3.40
CA LEU A 155 -46.77 3.67 2.31
C LEU A 155 -45.67 2.76 1.74
N CYS A 156 -44.43 3.26 1.63
CA CYS A 156 -43.28 2.45 1.25
C CYS A 156 -43.01 1.33 2.26
N LEU A 157 -42.97 1.64 3.56
CA LEU A 157 -42.81 0.63 4.62
C LEU A 157 -43.93 -0.42 4.59
N LEU A 158 -45.17 0.01 4.34
CA LEU A 158 -46.33 -0.89 4.23
C LEU A 158 -46.21 -1.82 3.03
N ALA A 159 -45.88 -1.28 1.86
CA ALA A 159 -45.63 -2.08 0.66
C ALA A 159 -44.50 -3.11 0.87
N LEU A 160 -43.40 -2.71 1.53
CA LEU A 160 -42.31 -3.63 1.88
C LEU A 160 -42.75 -4.75 2.83
N ALA A 161 -43.63 -4.45 3.79
CA ALA A 161 -44.18 -5.45 4.73
C ALA A 161 -45.21 -6.38 4.07
N GLU A 162 -45.94 -5.90 3.06
CA GLU A 162 -46.88 -6.69 2.24
C GLU A 162 -46.16 -7.51 1.15
N HIS A 163 -44.85 -7.34 0.99
CA HIS A 163 -44.07 -7.88 -0.14
C HIS A 163 -44.53 -7.36 -1.52
N ASP A 164 -45.11 -6.16 -1.58
CA ASP A 164 -45.43 -5.44 -2.82
C ASP A 164 -44.23 -4.61 -3.29
N GLU A 165 -43.35 -5.27 -4.05
CA GLU A 165 -42.07 -4.73 -4.49
C GLU A 165 -42.23 -3.58 -5.49
N ALA A 166 -43.26 -3.65 -6.34
CA ALA A 166 -43.52 -2.65 -7.36
C ALA A 166 -43.97 -1.33 -6.71
N ALA A 167 -44.91 -1.41 -5.76
CA ALA A 167 -45.37 -0.24 -5.01
C ALA A 167 -44.25 0.32 -4.13
N ALA A 168 -43.46 -0.52 -3.46
CA ALA A 168 -42.31 -0.06 -2.67
C ALA A 168 -41.28 0.69 -3.53
N ALA A 169 -40.95 0.17 -4.72
CA ALA A 169 -40.07 0.85 -5.66
C ALA A 169 -40.66 2.18 -6.12
N GLU A 170 -41.96 2.25 -6.41
CA GLU A 170 -42.64 3.50 -6.83
C GLU A 170 -42.61 4.58 -5.73
N TYR A 171 -43.03 4.24 -4.51
CA TYR A 171 -43.00 5.19 -3.38
C TYR A 171 -41.56 5.64 -3.05
N SER A 172 -40.57 4.76 -3.19
CA SER A 172 -39.16 5.14 -2.98
C SER A 172 -38.68 6.19 -4.01
N ARG A 173 -39.18 6.11 -5.26
CA ARG A 173 -38.87 7.08 -6.33
C ARG A 173 -39.49 8.44 -6.07
N THR A 174 -40.55 8.56 -5.28
CA THR A 174 -41.10 9.88 -4.90
C THR A 174 -40.45 10.43 -3.63
N LEU A 175 -40.13 9.54 -2.68
CA LEU A 175 -39.54 9.89 -1.39
C LEU A 175 -38.14 10.51 -1.55
N PHE A 176 -37.23 9.81 -2.22
CA PHE A 176 -35.81 10.19 -2.22
C PHE A 176 -35.47 11.46 -3.03
N PRO A 177 -36.13 11.79 -4.16
CA PRO A 177 -35.94 13.09 -4.81
C PRO A 177 -36.32 14.27 -3.93
N THR A 178 -37.35 14.13 -3.08
CA THR A 178 -37.71 15.16 -2.09
C THR A 178 -36.60 15.31 -1.04
N SER A 179 -36.04 14.19 -0.56
CA SER A 179 -34.83 14.20 0.29
C SER A 179 -33.64 14.85 -0.42
N LYS A 180 -33.50 14.71 -1.75
CA LYS A 180 -32.45 15.36 -2.55
C LYS A 180 -32.61 16.90 -2.65
N GLN A 181 -33.81 17.44 -2.48
CA GLN A 181 -34.03 18.89 -2.57
C GLN A 181 -33.79 19.63 -1.24
N LEU A 182 -33.77 18.90 -0.11
CA LEU A 182 -33.41 19.46 1.18
C LEU A 182 -31.91 19.81 1.22
N ALA A 183 -31.59 21.05 1.61
CA ALA A 183 -30.21 21.45 1.84
C ALA A 183 -29.66 20.70 3.07
N VAL A 184 -28.43 20.19 2.98
CA VAL A 184 -27.75 19.41 4.04
C VAL A 184 -27.81 20.14 5.39
N ALA A 185 -27.52 21.45 5.41
CA ALA A 185 -27.57 22.28 6.62
C ALA A 185 -28.97 22.47 7.24
N LYS A 186 -30.03 22.06 6.54
CA LYS A 186 -31.44 22.17 7.00
C LYS A 186 -32.06 20.81 7.33
N MET A 187 -31.31 19.70 7.20
CA MET A 187 -31.84 18.38 7.54
C MET A 187 -31.97 18.22 9.06
N SER A 188 -33.16 17.84 9.53
CA SER A 188 -33.40 17.55 10.94
C SER A 188 -33.22 16.05 11.24
N LEU A 189 -33.04 15.69 12.51
CA LEU A 189 -33.09 14.27 12.95
C LEU A 189 -34.36 13.56 12.49
N ARG A 190 -35.49 14.27 12.47
CA ARG A 190 -36.77 13.75 11.97
C ARG A 190 -36.67 13.35 10.50
N ASP A 191 -36.01 14.17 9.68
CA ASP A 191 -35.88 13.91 8.25
C ASP A 191 -35.04 12.66 7.97
N LEU A 192 -34.06 12.40 8.80
CA LEU A 192 -33.11 11.30 8.62
C LEU A 192 -33.68 9.96 9.07
N TRP A 193 -34.46 9.96 10.15
CA TRP A 193 -35.15 8.75 10.58
C TRP A 193 -36.09 8.21 9.50
N ILE A 194 -36.76 9.09 8.76
CA ILE A 194 -37.61 8.70 7.62
C ILE A 194 -36.79 7.89 6.60
N ASP A 195 -35.63 8.41 6.19
CA ASP A 195 -34.79 7.75 5.18
C ASP A 195 -34.19 6.45 5.73
N VAL A 196 -33.64 6.44 6.96
CA VAL A 196 -33.01 5.25 7.57
C VAL A 196 -34.00 4.11 7.73
N LEU A 197 -35.23 4.37 8.17
CA LEU A 197 -36.25 3.33 8.33
C LEU A 197 -36.57 2.67 6.98
N VAL A 198 -36.83 3.47 5.95
CA VAL A 198 -37.13 2.96 4.60
C VAL A 198 -35.93 2.22 4.02
N LEU A 199 -34.73 2.82 4.08
CA LEU A 199 -33.50 2.21 3.56
C LEU A 199 -33.17 0.89 4.26
N SER A 200 -33.38 0.78 5.57
CA SER A 200 -33.14 -0.45 6.33
C SER A 200 -34.10 -1.58 5.91
N GLU A 201 -35.37 -1.28 5.65
CA GLU A 201 -36.35 -2.27 5.19
C GLU A 201 -36.15 -2.64 3.71
N MET A 202 -35.73 -1.68 2.87
CA MET A 202 -35.34 -1.96 1.49
C MET A 202 -34.11 -2.88 1.43
N ALA A 203 -33.07 -2.60 2.21
CA ALA A 203 -31.87 -3.46 2.30
C ALA A 203 -32.20 -4.87 2.81
N ALA A 204 -33.23 -4.99 3.65
CA ALA A 204 -33.74 -6.27 4.14
C ALA A 204 -34.60 -7.03 3.11
N CYS A 205 -34.88 -6.47 1.94
CA CYS A 205 -35.74 -7.05 0.91
C CYS A 205 -34.97 -7.29 -0.40
N ARG A 206 -34.73 -8.56 -0.74
CA ARG A 206 -33.78 -8.99 -1.79
C ARG A 206 -34.08 -8.45 -3.20
N SER A 207 -35.34 -8.19 -3.51
CA SER A 207 -35.79 -7.67 -4.81
C SER A 207 -35.55 -6.17 -4.99
N VAL A 208 -35.47 -5.43 -3.88
CA VAL A 208 -35.34 -3.96 -3.88
C VAL A 208 -34.09 -3.46 -3.16
N GLU A 209 -33.24 -4.35 -2.61
CA GLU A 209 -31.99 -3.98 -1.92
C GLU A 209 -31.00 -3.22 -2.82
N SER A 210 -31.07 -3.44 -4.15
CA SER A 210 -30.25 -2.73 -5.14
C SER A 210 -30.91 -1.45 -5.69
N VAL A 211 -32.14 -1.12 -5.31
CA VAL A 211 -32.87 0.06 -5.83
C VAL A 211 -32.28 1.39 -5.34
N PRO A 212 -31.82 1.54 -4.08
CA PRO A 212 -31.22 2.78 -3.63
C PRO A 212 -29.96 3.16 -4.43
N GLU A 213 -29.89 4.41 -4.87
CA GLU A 213 -28.76 4.94 -5.63
C GLU A 213 -27.61 5.40 -4.71
N PRO A 214 -26.33 5.15 -5.05
CA PRO A 214 -25.19 5.55 -4.22
C PRO A 214 -25.17 7.04 -3.85
N GLU A 215 -25.58 7.93 -4.77
CA GLU A 215 -25.57 9.38 -4.55
C GLU A 215 -26.57 9.84 -3.49
N LEU A 216 -27.57 9.00 -3.17
CA LEU A 216 -28.45 9.26 -2.03
C LEU A 216 -27.64 9.22 -0.73
N PHE A 217 -26.74 8.25 -0.61
CA PHE A 217 -26.00 8.00 0.62
C PHE A 217 -24.86 8.99 0.87
N ASP A 218 -24.17 9.44 -0.19
CA ASP A 218 -23.02 10.35 -0.09
C ASP A 218 -23.38 11.69 0.57
N ARG A 219 -24.64 12.10 0.51
CA ARG A 219 -25.16 13.31 1.18
C ARG A 219 -25.14 13.21 2.70
N TYR A 220 -25.32 12.01 3.25
CA TYR A 220 -25.36 11.83 4.70
C TYR A 220 -23.96 11.77 5.31
N VAL A 221 -22.96 11.33 4.53
CA VAL A 221 -21.57 11.22 5.00
C VAL A 221 -21.00 12.60 5.40
N GLY A 222 -21.43 13.68 4.75
CA GLY A 222 -21.03 15.05 5.08
C GLY A 222 -21.80 15.71 6.23
N LEU A 223 -22.94 15.14 6.68
CA LEU A 223 -23.80 15.80 7.70
C LEU A 223 -23.10 15.96 9.05
N SER A 224 -22.28 14.99 9.44
CA SER A 224 -21.54 15.03 10.71
C SER A 224 -20.46 16.10 10.77
N GLU A 225 -20.05 16.65 9.61
CA GLU A 225 -19.08 17.75 9.56
C GLU A 225 -19.74 19.10 9.80
N VAL A 226 -21.06 19.17 9.69
CA VAL A 226 -21.86 20.42 9.77
C VAL A 226 -22.65 20.51 11.07
N HIS A 227 -22.92 19.39 11.74
CA HIS A 227 -23.77 19.32 12.92
C HIS A 227 -23.12 18.54 14.07
N ASP A 228 -22.97 19.19 15.22
CA ASP A 228 -22.49 18.56 16.46
C ASP A 228 -23.66 17.95 17.26
N ASN A 229 -24.13 16.77 16.84
CA ASN A 229 -25.22 16.04 17.49
C ASN A 229 -24.93 14.53 17.51
N GLY A 230 -24.84 13.94 18.71
CA GLY A 230 -24.49 12.52 18.87
C GLY A 230 -25.48 11.51 18.27
N GLN A 231 -26.79 11.82 18.25
CA GLN A 231 -27.78 10.93 17.61
C GLN A 231 -27.69 10.97 16.08
N LEU A 232 -27.43 12.16 15.54
CA LEU A 232 -27.20 12.35 14.11
C LEU A 232 -25.94 11.60 13.67
N ASP A 233 -24.90 11.69 14.50
CA ASP A 233 -23.64 11.02 14.29
C ASP A 233 -23.79 9.50 14.19
N LEU A 234 -24.57 8.90 15.09
CA LEU A 234 -24.90 7.47 15.09
C LEU A 234 -25.75 7.06 13.87
N LEU A 235 -26.76 7.84 13.50
CA LEU A 235 -27.57 7.59 12.29
C LEU A 235 -26.69 7.52 11.03
N CYS A 236 -25.69 8.40 10.92
CA CYS A 236 -24.76 8.38 9.79
C CYS A 236 -23.93 7.09 9.73
N ASP A 237 -23.58 6.49 10.87
CA ASP A 237 -22.88 5.20 10.91
C ASP A 237 -23.77 4.06 10.33
N PHE A 238 -25.07 4.06 10.65
CA PHE A 238 -26.04 3.11 10.08
C PHE A 238 -26.32 3.35 8.60
N VAL A 239 -26.44 4.61 8.17
CA VAL A 239 -26.61 4.93 6.74
C VAL A 239 -25.44 4.40 5.92
N LYS A 240 -24.21 4.54 6.43
CA LYS A 240 -23.04 3.95 5.78
C LYS A 240 -23.11 2.43 5.72
N LEU A 241 -23.45 1.77 6.83
CA LEU A 241 -23.61 0.30 6.86
C LEU A 241 -24.60 -0.16 5.78
N ILE A 242 -25.76 0.49 5.70
CA ILE A 242 -26.80 0.17 4.71
C ILE A 242 -26.30 0.43 3.29
N ARG A 243 -25.63 1.57 3.04
CA ARG A 243 -25.01 1.89 1.74
C ARG A 243 -24.08 0.78 1.27
N ASP A 244 -23.14 0.40 2.14
CA ASP A 244 -22.07 -0.55 1.80
C ASP A 244 -22.63 -1.97 1.66
N TYR A 245 -23.68 -2.32 2.41
CA TYR A 245 -24.46 -3.55 2.17
C TYR A 245 -25.15 -3.52 0.79
N CYS A 246 -25.90 -2.47 0.45
CA CYS A 246 -26.60 -2.39 -0.83
C CYS A 246 -25.62 -2.40 -2.02
N TRP A 247 -24.46 -1.77 -1.87
CA TRP A 247 -23.36 -1.86 -2.84
C TRP A 247 -22.88 -3.30 -3.02
N LEU A 248 -22.66 -4.03 -1.93
CA LEU A 248 -22.21 -5.42 -1.98
C LEU A 248 -23.29 -6.34 -2.61
N ALA A 249 -24.56 -6.12 -2.28
CA ALA A 249 -25.69 -6.84 -2.87
C ALA A 249 -25.78 -6.64 -4.41
N LYS A 250 -25.52 -5.41 -4.90
CA LYS A 250 -25.44 -5.10 -6.34
C LYS A 250 -24.37 -5.91 -7.07
N LEU A 251 -23.23 -6.17 -6.42
CA LEU A 251 -22.14 -6.95 -7.00
C LEU A 251 -22.45 -8.44 -7.10
N ARG A 252 -23.45 -8.96 -6.35
CA ARG A 252 -23.80 -10.39 -6.29
C ARG A 252 -22.58 -11.28 -6.01
N VAL A 253 -21.70 -10.84 -5.12
CA VAL A 253 -20.47 -11.57 -4.77
C VAL A 253 -20.84 -12.97 -4.26
N PRO A 254 -20.34 -14.05 -4.90
CA PRO A 254 -20.56 -15.42 -4.43
C PRO A 254 -20.06 -15.64 -3.00
N LYS A 255 -20.76 -16.46 -2.21
CA LYS A 255 -20.40 -16.73 -0.80
C LYS A 255 -18.99 -17.30 -0.61
N ASP A 256 -18.53 -18.07 -1.58
CA ASP A 256 -17.17 -18.64 -1.64
C ASP A 256 -16.08 -17.59 -1.94
N GLN A 257 -16.46 -16.43 -2.49
CA GLN A 257 -15.57 -15.28 -2.70
C GLN A 257 -15.63 -14.26 -1.55
N SER A 258 -16.74 -14.22 -0.80
CA SER A 258 -16.95 -13.27 0.31
C SER A 258 -16.55 -13.77 1.69
N ILE A 259 -16.45 -15.10 1.87
CA ILE A 259 -16.06 -15.74 3.12
C ILE A 259 -14.58 -16.12 3.02
N GLY A 260 -13.68 -15.23 3.41
CA GLY A 260 -12.28 -15.61 3.46
C GLY A 260 -11.26 -14.51 3.68
N LEU A 261 -11.45 -13.64 4.67
CA LEU A 261 -10.30 -13.04 5.35
C LEU A 261 -9.65 -14.12 6.24
N LYS A 262 -9.26 -15.27 5.67
CA LYS A 262 -8.79 -16.44 6.42
C LYS A 262 -7.61 -16.10 7.33
N ASP A 263 -6.78 -15.18 6.85
CA ASP A 263 -5.56 -14.71 7.49
C ASP A 263 -5.76 -13.43 8.30
N PHE A 264 -6.99 -12.88 8.37
CA PHE A 264 -7.28 -11.67 9.12
C PHE A 264 -8.47 -11.78 10.06
N VAL A 265 -8.40 -10.99 11.13
CA VAL A 265 -9.41 -10.93 12.19
C VAL A 265 -9.84 -9.47 12.37
N PRO A 266 -11.14 -9.17 12.25
CA PRO A 266 -11.63 -7.84 12.58
C PRO A 266 -11.54 -7.61 14.09
N LEU A 267 -10.93 -6.48 14.49
CA LEU A 267 -10.86 -6.04 15.88
C LEU A 267 -11.88 -4.92 16.11
N ASN A 268 -12.82 -5.18 17.03
CA ASN A 268 -13.81 -4.22 17.49
C ASN A 268 -13.36 -3.58 18.80
N LEU A 269 -12.89 -2.32 18.76
CA LEU A 269 -12.42 -1.61 19.96
C LEU A 269 -13.57 -0.98 20.77
N THR A 270 -14.62 -1.76 21.05
CA THR A 270 -15.93 -1.28 21.53
C THR A 270 -16.00 -0.84 22.99
N THR A 271 -16.30 0.40 23.35
CA THR A 271 -16.43 0.79 24.77
C THR A 271 -17.86 0.62 25.29
N ALA A 272 -18.06 0.75 26.60
CA ALA A 272 -19.39 0.76 27.21
C ALA A 272 -20.31 1.80 26.55
N LYS A 273 -19.79 3.00 26.28
CA LYS A 273 -20.50 4.07 25.58
C LYS A 273 -20.97 3.64 24.21
N THR A 274 -20.05 3.19 23.38
CA THR A 274 -20.34 2.92 21.98
C THR A 274 -21.11 1.61 21.79
N HIS A 275 -20.98 0.66 22.73
CA HIS A 275 -21.87 -0.50 22.86
C HIS A 275 -23.29 -0.05 23.23
N GLY A 276 -23.44 0.68 24.33
CA GLY A 276 -24.73 1.16 24.84
C GLY A 276 -25.47 2.07 23.85
N GLU A 277 -24.74 2.87 23.06
CA GLU A 277 -25.30 3.67 21.96
C GLU A 277 -25.83 2.83 20.79
N GLY A 278 -25.42 1.56 20.66
CA GLY A 278 -25.84 0.70 19.55
C GLY A 278 -25.07 0.92 18.25
N ARG A 279 -23.80 1.37 18.30
CA ARG A 279 -22.98 1.58 17.10
C ARG A 279 -22.76 0.27 16.31
N PRO A 280 -22.80 0.30 14.96
CA PRO A 280 -22.56 -0.87 14.12
C PRO A 280 -21.25 -1.60 14.42
N LEU A 281 -21.23 -2.91 14.16
CA LEU A 281 -20.04 -3.75 14.27
C LEU A 281 -19.12 -3.56 13.07
N ALA A 282 -17.81 -3.68 13.29
CA ALA A 282 -16.85 -3.70 12.20
C ALA A 282 -17.04 -4.96 11.34
N ARG A 283 -17.24 -4.75 10.04
CA ARG A 283 -17.32 -5.82 9.05
C ARG A 283 -16.42 -5.50 7.88
N PHE A 284 -15.71 -6.52 7.41
CA PHE A 284 -14.86 -6.44 6.24
C PHE A 284 -15.25 -7.55 5.28
N VAL A 285 -15.17 -7.26 4.00
CA VAL A 285 -15.39 -8.23 2.92
C VAL A 285 -14.19 -8.18 1.98
N LEU A 286 -13.82 -9.34 1.44
CA LEU A 286 -12.84 -9.45 0.38
C LEU A 286 -13.58 -9.49 -0.97
N VAL A 287 -13.24 -8.58 -1.88
CA VAL A 287 -13.79 -8.56 -3.25
C VAL A 287 -12.66 -8.23 -4.20
N ASP A 288 -12.44 -9.07 -5.23
CA ASP A 288 -11.41 -8.87 -6.27
C ASP A 288 -10.01 -8.54 -5.71
N GLY A 289 -9.64 -9.20 -4.62
CA GLY A 289 -8.37 -9.00 -3.94
C GLY A 289 -8.21 -7.66 -3.21
N VAL A 290 -9.34 -7.05 -2.83
CA VAL A 290 -9.41 -5.84 -2.03
C VAL A 290 -10.25 -6.10 -0.78
N ALA A 291 -9.68 -5.90 0.41
CA ALA A 291 -10.41 -5.97 1.67
C ALA A 291 -11.09 -4.63 1.93
N ARG A 292 -12.42 -4.59 1.94
CA ARG A 292 -13.22 -3.38 2.11
C ARG A 292 -14.03 -3.41 3.39
N LYS A 293 -14.07 -2.28 4.10
CA LYS A 293 -14.89 -2.08 5.29
C LYS A 293 -16.34 -1.80 4.89
N ILE A 294 -17.28 -2.60 5.40
CA ILE A 294 -18.73 -2.50 5.17
C ILE A 294 -19.44 -1.82 6.35
N GLY A 295 -19.03 -2.17 7.57
CA GLY A 295 -19.56 -1.63 8.82
C GLY A 295 -18.43 -1.26 9.76
N GLY A 296 -18.71 -0.40 10.75
CA GLY A 296 -17.67 0.04 11.66
C GLY A 296 -18.20 0.84 12.83
N HIS A 297 -17.39 0.88 13.87
CA HIS A 297 -17.78 1.32 15.18
C HIS A 297 -17.17 2.69 15.51
N CYS A 298 -15.86 2.77 15.76
CA CYS A 298 -15.15 4.03 16.01
C CYS A 298 -13.76 4.01 15.39
N VAL A 299 -12.92 3.14 15.93
CA VAL A 299 -11.63 2.79 15.37
C VAL A 299 -11.65 1.28 15.24
N ASP A 300 -11.63 0.82 14.01
CA ASP A 300 -11.73 -0.60 13.69
C ASP A 300 -10.40 -1.02 13.10
N ALA A 301 -9.96 -2.24 13.44
CA ALA A 301 -8.75 -2.78 12.89
C ALA A 301 -9.03 -4.10 12.17
N LEU A 302 -8.18 -4.41 11.20
CA LEU A 302 -8.10 -5.70 10.55
C LEU A 302 -6.70 -6.24 10.83
N ALA A 303 -6.59 -7.17 11.77
CA ALA A 303 -5.31 -7.70 12.24
C ALA A 303 -5.00 -9.03 11.58
N TYR A 304 -3.73 -9.34 11.37
CA TYR A 304 -3.34 -10.70 10.98
C TYR A 304 -3.74 -11.71 12.05
N ARG A 305 -4.11 -12.89 11.58
CA ARG A 305 -4.49 -14.01 12.43
C ARG A 305 -3.32 -14.50 13.26
N SER A 306 -2.14 -14.71 12.65
CA SER A 306 -0.96 -15.17 13.39
C SER A 306 -0.22 -14.02 14.09
N PRO A 307 0.27 -14.22 15.33
CA PRO A 307 1.18 -13.28 15.98
C PRO A 307 2.54 -13.26 15.27
N MET A 308 3.18 -12.09 15.18
CA MET A 308 4.44 -11.87 14.47
C MET A 308 5.49 -11.19 15.36
N GLN A 309 6.67 -11.80 15.42
CA GLN A 309 7.87 -11.30 16.09
C GLN A 309 9.08 -11.37 15.15
N GLY A 310 10.22 -10.80 15.55
CA GLY A 310 11.43 -10.79 14.74
C GLY A 310 11.51 -9.59 13.80
N SER A 311 12.34 -9.71 12.75
CA SER A 311 12.54 -8.64 11.77
C SER A 311 11.69 -8.89 10.53
N PHE A 312 10.74 -8.00 10.27
CA PHE A 312 9.81 -8.09 9.16
C PHE A 312 9.29 -6.72 8.77
N GLU A 313 8.70 -6.62 7.59
CA GLU A 313 8.00 -5.42 7.15
C GLU A 313 6.60 -5.75 6.64
N ILE A 314 5.70 -4.80 6.78
CA ILE A 314 4.34 -4.86 6.23
C ILE A 314 4.12 -3.61 5.39
N ALA A 315 3.68 -3.81 4.15
CA ALA A 315 3.35 -2.74 3.23
C ALA A 315 2.00 -3.02 2.55
N ALA A 316 1.21 -1.97 2.32
CA ALA A 316 -0.07 -2.06 1.62
C ALA A 316 -0.50 -0.72 1.01
N GLU A 317 -1.39 -0.79 0.02
CA GLU A 317 -2.14 0.37 -0.47
C GLU A 317 -3.42 0.53 0.36
N LEU A 318 -3.58 1.69 0.99
CA LEU A 318 -4.75 2.02 1.80
C LEU A 318 -5.59 3.09 1.09
N ARG A 319 -6.80 2.74 0.71
CA ARG A 319 -7.80 3.70 0.23
C ARG A 319 -8.57 4.30 1.39
N ARG A 320 -8.90 5.58 1.27
CA ARG A 320 -9.60 6.33 2.32
C ARG A 320 -10.39 7.51 1.76
N ASN A 321 -11.34 7.98 2.56
CA ASN A 321 -11.97 9.29 2.37
C ASN A 321 -11.00 10.42 2.75
N ARG A 322 -11.19 11.58 2.11
CA ARG A 322 -10.44 12.79 2.45
C ARG A 322 -10.71 13.17 3.91
N GLY A 323 -9.67 13.59 4.63
CA GLY A 323 -9.77 14.00 6.05
C GLY A 323 -9.97 12.87 7.07
N ARG A 324 -10.07 11.60 6.66
CA ARG A 324 -10.21 10.44 7.56
C ARG A 324 -8.92 9.63 7.62
N SER A 325 -8.66 8.99 8.74
CA SER A 325 -7.40 8.26 8.97
C SER A 325 -7.48 6.80 8.51
N ALA A 326 -6.37 6.33 7.94
CA ALA A 326 -6.08 4.94 7.64
C ALA A 326 -4.59 4.70 7.90
N ALA A 327 -4.24 3.55 8.48
CA ALA A 327 -2.85 3.25 8.84
C ALA A 327 -2.55 1.76 8.75
N VAL A 328 -1.28 1.44 8.48
CA VAL A 328 -0.69 0.15 8.81
C VAL A 328 -0.23 0.24 10.27
N PHE A 329 -0.59 -0.74 11.08
CA PHE A 329 -0.11 -0.84 12.45
C PHE A 329 0.71 -2.12 12.62
N ALA A 330 1.71 -2.04 13.49
CA ALA A 330 2.42 -3.21 13.97
C ALA A 330 2.86 -2.94 15.41
N GLN A 331 2.80 -3.97 16.25
CA GLN A 331 3.26 -3.89 17.64
C GLN A 331 2.65 -2.75 18.46
N ASN A 332 1.33 -2.62 18.35
CA ASN A 332 0.53 -1.57 19.00
C ASN A 332 0.90 -0.14 18.60
N GLN A 333 1.61 0.07 17.49
CA GLN A 333 1.97 1.40 16.98
C GLN A 333 1.45 1.59 15.56
N PHE A 334 0.99 2.78 15.26
CA PHE A 334 0.59 3.16 13.92
C PHE A 334 0.94 4.62 13.63
N VAL A 335 1.07 4.92 12.34
CA VAL A 335 1.15 6.28 11.83
C VAL A 335 0.09 6.47 10.76
N ALA A 336 -0.70 7.53 10.90
CA ALA A 336 -1.74 7.91 9.96
C ALA A 336 -1.51 9.34 9.44
N VAL A 337 -2.05 9.64 8.27
CA VAL A 337 -2.08 11.03 7.75
C VAL A 337 -3.14 11.83 8.51
N GLY A 338 -2.82 13.08 8.88
CA GLY A 338 -3.78 14.01 9.48
C GLY A 338 -4.74 14.64 8.48
N ALA A 339 -5.60 15.55 8.96
CA ALA A 339 -6.53 16.28 8.10
C ALA A 339 -5.83 17.24 7.13
N GLN A 340 -4.66 17.78 7.53
CA GLN A 340 -3.85 18.71 6.75
C GLN A 340 -2.55 18.04 6.26
N SER A 341 -2.00 18.50 5.13
CA SER A 341 -0.79 17.90 4.55
C SER A 341 0.46 18.06 5.40
N ASN A 342 0.52 19.06 6.28
CA ASN A 342 1.60 19.26 7.24
C ASN A 342 1.37 18.51 8.57
N GLN A 343 0.38 17.64 8.65
CA GLN A 343 0.02 16.93 9.88
C GLN A 343 -0.02 15.42 9.66
N PHE A 344 0.51 14.70 10.62
CA PHE A 344 0.36 13.25 10.73
C PHE A 344 0.01 12.90 12.17
N MET A 345 -0.42 11.67 12.41
CA MET A 345 -0.78 11.18 13.73
C MET A 345 0.02 9.95 14.06
N THR A 346 0.53 9.89 15.28
CA THR A 346 1.17 8.71 15.86
C THR A 346 0.26 8.19 16.96
N GLY A 347 0.05 6.88 17.04
CA GLY A 347 -0.89 6.35 18.02
C GLY A 347 -0.66 4.89 18.34
N ALA A 348 -1.46 4.41 19.29
CA ALA A 348 -1.51 3.02 19.70
C ALA A 348 -2.96 2.54 19.78
N LEU A 349 -3.22 1.23 19.68
CA LEU A 349 -4.60 0.72 19.70
C LEU A 349 -5.33 1.08 21.00
N ASN A 350 -4.58 1.19 22.09
CA ASN A 350 -5.09 1.51 23.42
C ASN A 350 -4.99 2.98 23.84
N ARG A 351 -4.52 3.87 22.97
CA ARG A 351 -4.31 5.30 23.27
C ARG A 351 -4.91 6.17 22.16
N PRO A 352 -5.21 7.44 22.40
CA PRO A 352 -5.62 8.32 21.32
C PRO A 352 -4.40 8.60 20.44
N PRO A 353 -4.59 8.83 19.13
CA PRO A 353 -3.52 9.34 18.31
C PRO A 353 -3.11 10.74 18.77
N GLN A 354 -1.81 10.99 18.85
CA GLN A 354 -1.26 12.31 19.02
C GLN A 354 -1.03 12.94 17.64
N GLN A 355 -1.49 14.18 17.47
CA GLN A 355 -1.26 14.93 16.25
C GLN A 355 0.13 15.56 16.26
N MET A 356 0.88 15.31 15.19
CA MET A 356 2.24 15.77 14.96
C MET A 356 2.28 16.69 13.74
N THR A 357 3.23 17.62 13.71
CA THR A 357 3.46 18.50 12.55
C THR A 357 4.71 18.07 11.82
N ILE A 358 4.68 18.13 10.49
CA ILE A 358 5.82 17.83 9.63
C ILE A 358 6.09 19.00 8.67
N ALA A 359 7.37 19.31 8.47
CA ALA A 359 7.85 20.30 7.52
C ALA A 359 8.94 19.67 6.63
N PRO A 360 8.89 19.85 5.29
CA PRO A 360 7.81 20.50 4.53
C PRO A 360 6.48 19.72 4.61
N PRO A 361 5.34 20.25 4.14
CA PRO A 361 4.10 19.47 4.06
C PRO A 361 4.28 18.21 3.20
N MET A 362 3.51 17.16 3.48
CA MET A 362 3.40 15.96 2.64
C MET A 362 2.73 16.28 1.31
N GLU A 363 3.03 15.48 0.30
CA GLU A 363 2.39 15.60 -1.01
C GLU A 363 0.87 15.36 -0.91
N THR A 364 0.09 16.07 -1.73
CA THR A 364 -1.37 15.94 -1.66
C THR A 364 -1.82 14.55 -2.15
N PHE A 365 -2.56 13.85 -1.30
CA PHE A 365 -3.04 12.51 -1.57
C PHE A 365 -4.23 12.53 -2.53
N LEU A 366 -4.22 11.63 -3.53
CA LEU A 366 -5.34 11.43 -4.44
C LEU A 366 -6.45 10.64 -3.74
N SER A 367 -6.37 9.31 -3.76
CA SER A 367 -7.39 8.38 -3.22
C SER A 367 -6.81 7.15 -2.51
N SER A 368 -5.50 6.91 -2.64
CA SER A 368 -4.75 5.84 -1.99
C SER A 368 -3.46 6.38 -1.39
N LEU A 369 -2.98 5.73 -0.34
CA LEU A 369 -1.67 5.94 0.25
C LEU A 369 -0.95 4.61 0.42
N HIS A 370 0.36 4.59 0.17
CA HIS A 370 1.21 3.44 0.43
C HIS A 370 1.72 3.51 1.87
N GLY A 371 1.14 2.70 2.75
CA GLY A 371 1.58 2.60 4.14
C GLY A 371 2.60 1.48 4.31
N ARG A 372 3.72 1.77 5.00
CA ARG A 372 4.75 0.77 5.31
C ARG A 372 5.23 0.90 6.75
N VAL A 373 5.34 -0.25 7.43
CA VAL A 373 5.98 -0.39 8.74
C VAL A 373 7.07 -1.46 8.64
N ALA A 374 8.30 -1.08 8.93
CA ALA A 374 9.44 -2.00 9.01
C ALA A 374 9.86 -2.17 10.46
N ILE A 375 9.99 -3.42 10.92
CA ILE A 375 10.43 -3.79 12.26
C ILE A 375 11.80 -4.45 12.14
N ALA A 376 12.78 -3.92 12.85
CA ALA A 376 14.13 -4.46 12.90
C ALA A 376 14.73 -4.26 14.30
N GLY A 377 15.21 -5.34 14.91
CA GLY A 377 15.69 -5.30 16.29
C GLY A 377 14.62 -4.82 17.27
N ASP A 378 14.92 -3.76 18.02
CA ASP A 378 14.05 -3.09 18.99
C ASP A 378 13.43 -1.78 18.44
N GLY A 379 13.48 -1.57 17.12
CA GLY A 379 12.95 -0.39 16.46
C GLY A 379 11.87 -0.70 15.42
N SER A 380 10.91 0.21 15.29
CA SER A 380 9.97 0.27 14.18
C SER A 380 10.22 1.54 13.37
N ARG A 381 10.01 1.47 12.05
CA ARG A 381 10.09 2.61 11.13
C ARG A 381 8.80 2.70 10.33
N HIS A 382 8.11 3.82 10.48
CA HIS A 382 6.84 4.10 9.81
C HIS A 382 7.04 5.07 8.66
N SER A 383 6.46 4.74 7.52
CA SER A 383 6.52 5.58 6.32
C SER A 383 5.20 5.57 5.55
N ILE A 384 4.88 6.69 4.92
CA ILE A 384 3.72 6.84 4.04
C ILE A 384 4.21 7.43 2.71
N ASN A 385 3.87 6.78 1.59
CA ASN A 385 4.32 7.16 0.25
C ASN A 385 5.84 7.41 0.19
N GLY A 386 6.66 6.54 0.80
CA GLY A 386 8.11 6.70 0.81
C GLY A 386 8.65 7.80 1.75
N ARG A 387 7.78 8.62 2.35
CA ARG A 387 8.17 9.60 3.35
C ARG A 387 8.30 8.95 4.71
N PHE A 388 9.48 9.05 5.33
CA PHE A 388 9.68 8.69 6.72
C PHE A 388 8.93 9.68 7.63
N LEU A 389 8.16 9.16 8.59
CA LEU A 389 7.36 9.97 9.50
C LEU A 389 7.75 9.78 10.96
N ASP A 390 7.97 8.53 11.39
CA ASP A 390 8.23 8.24 12.81
C ASP A 390 9.01 6.93 13.01
N THR A 391 9.70 6.86 14.16
CA THR A 391 10.27 5.63 14.70
C THR A 391 9.66 5.32 16.07
N GLY A 392 9.29 4.07 16.29
CA GLY A 392 8.88 3.60 17.60
C GLY A 392 9.92 2.68 18.24
N SER A 393 9.97 2.66 19.57
CA SER A 393 10.65 1.60 20.29
C SER A 393 9.74 0.38 20.37
N VAL A 394 10.28 -0.74 19.90
CA VAL A 394 9.77 -2.10 20.01
C VAL A 394 10.50 -2.74 21.18
N ALA A 395 10.05 -2.48 22.40
CA ALA A 395 10.55 -3.27 23.53
C ALA A 395 10.24 -4.76 23.26
N SER A 396 11.20 -5.66 23.52
CA SER A 396 11.00 -7.11 23.39
C SER A 396 9.75 -7.53 24.19
N GLY A 397 8.78 -8.16 23.52
CA GLY A 397 7.52 -8.61 24.12
C GLY A 397 6.33 -7.64 23.96
N VAL A 398 6.44 -6.56 23.19
CA VAL A 398 5.27 -5.74 22.85
C VAL A 398 4.35 -6.48 21.86
N LEU A 399 3.04 -6.37 22.10
CA LEU A 399 1.90 -6.85 21.29
C LEU A 399 2.28 -7.46 19.92
N PRO A 400 2.26 -8.77 19.70
CA PRO A 400 2.75 -9.35 18.44
C PRO A 400 1.72 -9.25 17.29
N TRP A 401 0.81 -8.28 17.32
CA TRP A 401 -0.21 -8.11 16.27
C TRP A 401 0.18 -7.00 15.32
N ALA A 402 -0.15 -7.21 14.05
CA ALA A 402 -0.03 -6.20 13.02
C ALA A 402 -1.24 -6.28 12.08
N GLY A 403 -1.41 -5.26 11.24
CA GLY A 403 -2.50 -5.19 10.29
C GLY A 403 -2.82 -3.76 9.94
N PHE A 404 -4.12 -3.47 9.80
CA PHE A 404 -4.58 -2.18 9.31
C PHE A 404 -5.62 -1.57 10.23
N LEU A 405 -5.62 -0.25 10.34
CA LEU A 405 -6.51 0.51 11.19
C LEU A 405 -7.26 1.54 10.37
N SER A 406 -8.53 1.72 10.70
CA SER A 406 -9.43 2.64 10.02
C SER A 406 -10.43 3.28 10.96
N GLU A 407 -10.58 4.60 10.83
CA GLU A 407 -11.65 5.32 11.51
C GLU A 407 -13.05 4.94 11.01
N ARG A 408 -14.05 5.20 11.83
CA ARG A 408 -15.46 5.10 11.46
C ARG A 408 -15.76 6.00 10.27
N ARG A 409 -16.74 5.58 9.48
CA ARG A 409 -17.19 6.28 8.26
C ARG A 409 -16.16 6.43 7.14
N ASN A 410 -15.01 5.80 7.27
CA ASN A 410 -14.02 5.76 6.20
C ASN A 410 -14.43 4.70 5.14
N ASP A 411 -14.28 5.02 3.85
CA ASP A 411 -14.44 4.06 2.74
C ASP A 411 -13.14 3.29 2.56
N PHE A 412 -12.77 2.65 3.67
CA PHE A 412 -11.49 2.04 3.85
C PHE A 412 -11.42 0.75 3.04
N ALA A 413 -10.37 0.68 2.23
CA ALA A 413 -10.02 -0.51 1.50
C ALA A 413 -8.51 -0.74 1.59
N VAL A 414 -8.12 -2.01 1.65
CA VAL A 414 -6.73 -2.45 1.64
C VAL A 414 -6.52 -3.36 0.45
N GLU A 415 -5.47 -3.08 -0.30
CA GLU A 415 -5.04 -3.91 -1.43
C GLU A 415 -3.51 -3.98 -1.48
N ASN A 416 -3.00 -4.92 -2.27
CA ASN A 416 -1.57 -5.12 -2.48
C ASN A 416 -0.77 -5.34 -1.18
N VAL A 417 -1.34 -6.15 -0.27
CA VAL A 417 -0.73 -6.45 1.01
C VAL A 417 0.50 -7.33 0.81
N GLN A 418 1.65 -6.89 1.34
CA GLN A 418 2.92 -7.59 1.27
C GLN A 418 3.57 -7.64 2.65
N ILE A 419 4.08 -8.82 3.00
CA ILE A 419 4.92 -9.05 4.17
C ILE A 419 6.26 -9.55 3.66
N ALA A 420 7.36 -8.97 4.15
CA ALA A 420 8.70 -9.45 3.83
C ALA A 420 9.58 -9.56 5.07
N GLY A 421 10.77 -10.15 4.91
CA GLY A 421 11.68 -10.48 6.01
C GLY A 421 11.44 -11.86 6.60
N THR A 422 11.73 -12.02 7.89
CA THR A 422 11.69 -13.31 8.60
C THR A 422 10.86 -13.22 9.88
N PRO A 423 9.53 -12.96 9.79
CA PRO A 423 8.67 -13.00 10.96
C PRO A 423 8.63 -14.41 11.56
N MET A 424 8.65 -14.48 12.88
CA MET A 424 8.46 -15.70 13.66
C MET A 424 7.11 -15.67 14.34
N VAL A 425 6.40 -16.79 14.31
CA VAL A 425 5.16 -16.98 15.07
C VAL A 425 5.50 -17.60 16.42
N PRO A 426 5.39 -16.88 17.55
CA PRO A 426 5.70 -17.43 18.87
C PRO A 426 4.70 -18.55 19.23
N HIS A 427 5.07 -19.54 20.07
CA HIS A 427 4.12 -20.54 20.58
C HIS A 427 3.26 -20.04 21.76
N SER A 428 3.75 -19.03 22.48
CA SER A 428 2.99 -18.36 23.55
C SER A 428 3.33 -16.86 23.60
N ILE A 429 2.37 -16.04 24.01
CA ILE A 429 2.49 -14.59 24.12
C ILE A 429 2.31 -14.21 25.60
N ASP A 430 3.26 -13.45 26.13
CA ASP A 430 3.11 -12.79 27.44
C ASP A 430 2.29 -11.50 27.29
N LEU A 431 1.10 -11.48 27.88
CA LEU A 431 0.17 -10.35 27.77
C LEU A 431 0.54 -9.19 28.72
N LEU A 432 1.49 -9.37 29.65
CA LEU A 432 2.00 -8.34 30.57
C LEU A 432 3.40 -7.82 30.21
N ALA A 433 3.95 -8.25 29.07
CA ALA A 433 5.29 -7.88 28.65
C ALA A 433 5.48 -6.36 28.44
N SER A 434 4.44 -5.63 28.04
CA SER A 434 4.48 -4.17 27.92
C SER A 434 4.06 -3.45 29.22
N PRO A 435 4.92 -2.60 29.82
CA PRO A 435 4.57 -1.86 31.04
C PRO A 435 3.43 -0.85 30.83
N LYS A 436 3.15 -0.47 29.57
CA LYS A 436 2.09 0.46 29.19
C LYS A 436 0.77 -0.24 28.85
N LEU A 437 0.63 -1.52 29.23
CA LEU A 437 -0.55 -2.35 28.95
C LEU A 437 -0.92 -2.37 27.46
N ALA A 438 0.09 -2.45 26.58
CA ALA A 438 -0.14 -2.55 25.14
C ALA A 438 -1.05 -3.75 24.82
N GLY A 439 -2.14 -3.50 24.10
CA GLY A 439 -3.15 -4.52 23.78
C GLY A 439 -4.28 -4.67 24.77
N TRP A 440 -4.25 -3.94 25.88
CA TRP A 440 -5.36 -3.90 26.82
C TRP A 440 -6.17 -2.62 26.67
N LEU A 441 -7.48 -2.74 26.77
CA LEU A 441 -8.45 -1.65 26.80
C LEU A 441 -9.29 -1.74 28.07
N ARG A 442 -9.62 -0.60 28.65
CA ARG A 442 -10.65 -0.53 29.70
C ARG A 442 -12.01 -0.34 29.05
N TYR A 443 -12.97 -1.20 29.38
CA TYR A 443 -14.27 -1.19 28.72
C TYR A 443 -15.05 0.10 28.98
N PHE A 444 -14.99 0.62 30.20
CA PHE A 444 -15.75 1.78 30.66
C PHE A 444 -15.05 3.13 30.42
N ASP A 445 -13.86 3.15 29.82
CA ASP A 445 -13.19 4.41 29.46
C ASP A 445 -13.79 4.95 28.14
N ASP A 446 -14.08 6.26 28.08
CA ASP A 446 -14.55 6.88 26.83
C ASP A 446 -13.39 6.99 25.84
N ALA A 447 -13.65 6.65 24.57
CA ALA A 447 -12.67 6.76 23.51
C ALA A 447 -12.26 8.22 23.26
N THR A 448 -13.13 9.19 23.60
CA THR A 448 -12.89 10.64 23.40
C THR A 448 -12.26 11.36 24.59
N THR A 449 -12.23 10.76 25.79
CA THR A 449 -11.59 11.37 26.97
C THR A 449 -10.20 10.80 27.25
N ARG A 450 -9.59 10.17 26.25
CA ARG A 450 -8.21 9.70 26.34
C ARG A 450 -7.18 10.85 26.40
N ASP A 451 -7.65 12.11 26.37
CA ASP A 451 -6.86 13.36 26.37
C ASP A 451 -6.42 13.86 27.76
N VAL A 452 -6.49 13.05 28.80
CA VAL A 452 -5.73 13.38 30.01
C VAL A 452 -4.35 12.75 29.83
N GLU A 453 -3.41 13.53 29.29
CA GLU A 453 -2.05 13.53 29.81
C GLU A 453 -2.18 13.69 31.32
N SER A 454 -2.34 12.57 32.03
CA SER A 454 -1.93 12.54 33.41
C SER A 454 -0.44 12.71 33.30
N ASP A 455 -0.01 13.95 33.50
CA ASP A 455 1.28 14.28 34.08
C ASP A 455 1.76 13.07 34.88
N ASP A 456 2.96 12.56 34.60
CA ASP A 456 3.56 11.36 35.24
C ASP A 456 3.61 11.48 36.79
N SER A 457 3.15 12.61 37.34
CA SER A 457 3.06 12.99 38.74
C SER A 457 1.81 12.49 39.50
N VAL A 458 0.72 12.04 38.85
CA VAL A 458 -0.49 11.54 39.57
C VAL A 458 -1.04 10.24 38.95
N THR A 459 -0.50 9.09 39.39
CA THR A 459 -1.09 7.77 39.13
C THR A 459 -2.25 7.52 40.08
N ASP A 460 -3.51 7.51 39.60
CA ASP A 460 -4.64 7.08 40.43
C ASP A 460 -4.48 5.58 40.72
N PRO A 461 -4.23 5.17 41.98
CA PRO A 461 -3.95 3.78 42.32
C PRO A 461 -5.14 2.85 42.06
N VAL A 462 -6.35 3.40 41.88
CA VAL A 462 -7.56 2.67 41.50
C VAL A 462 -7.47 2.16 40.05
N THR A 463 -6.60 2.71 39.20
CA THR A 463 -6.47 2.27 37.80
C THR A 463 -5.58 1.04 37.63
N TRP A 464 -5.84 0.26 36.58
CA TRP A 464 -5.03 -0.90 36.20
C TRP A 464 -3.63 -0.46 35.78
N GLN A 465 -2.60 -1.05 36.38
CA GLN A 465 -1.20 -0.71 36.10
C GLN A 465 -0.28 -1.92 36.32
N ILE A 466 0.87 -1.94 35.63
CA ILE A 466 1.91 -2.95 35.87
C ILE A 466 2.95 -2.37 36.82
N ARG A 467 3.22 -3.07 37.93
CA ARG A 467 4.38 -2.81 38.78
C ARG A 467 5.49 -3.81 38.49
N ARG A 468 6.72 -3.29 38.38
CA ARG A 468 7.96 -4.08 38.34
C ARG A 468 8.82 -3.66 39.52
N GLN A 469 9.06 -4.56 40.47
CA GLN A 469 10.04 -4.34 41.54
C GLN A 469 11.12 -5.41 41.41
N PRO A 470 12.33 -5.13 40.88
CA PRO A 470 13.38 -6.14 40.84
C PRO A 470 13.61 -6.72 42.25
N PRO A 471 13.68 -8.06 42.43
CA PRO A 471 13.79 -9.12 41.41
C PRO A 471 12.45 -9.72 40.92
N SER A 472 11.29 -9.16 41.28
CA SER A 472 9.96 -9.71 40.98
C SER A 472 9.50 -9.56 39.52
N GLU A 473 8.76 -10.57 39.06
CA GLU A 473 8.03 -10.65 37.79
C GLU A 473 7.04 -9.47 37.63
N PRO A 474 6.69 -9.06 36.39
CA PRO A 474 5.68 -8.02 36.17
C PRO A 474 4.33 -8.45 36.76
N MET A 475 3.76 -7.58 37.59
CA MET A 475 2.47 -7.82 38.24
C MET A 475 1.48 -6.72 37.87
N LEU A 476 0.34 -7.13 37.33
CA LEU A 476 -0.82 -6.28 37.12
C LEU A 476 -1.52 -6.03 38.46
N ILE A 477 -1.76 -4.76 38.78
CA ILE A 477 -2.41 -4.36 40.03
C ILE A 477 -3.49 -3.30 39.78
N ALA A 478 -4.44 -3.22 40.72
CA ALA A 478 -5.39 -2.12 40.86
C ALA A 478 -5.87 -2.04 42.32
N GLU A 479 -5.89 -0.86 42.94
CA GLU A 479 -6.43 -0.68 44.30
C GLU A 479 -7.96 -0.52 44.28
N SER A 480 -8.63 -0.80 45.41
CA SER A 480 -10.07 -0.60 45.49
C SER A 480 -10.45 0.88 45.60
N ASP A 481 -11.55 1.26 44.95
CA ASP A 481 -12.13 2.60 45.01
C ASP A 481 -13.00 2.77 46.25
N ARG A 482 -12.36 3.11 47.38
CA ARG A 482 -13.05 3.34 48.65
C ARG A 482 -14.04 4.51 48.63
N ARG A 483 -14.04 5.33 47.57
CA ARG A 483 -14.99 6.44 47.40
C ARG A 483 -16.37 5.96 46.89
N ALA A 484 -16.42 4.76 46.32
CA ALA A 484 -17.58 4.23 45.61
C ALA A 484 -18.19 2.99 46.30
N VAL A 485 -17.90 2.76 47.59
CA VAL A 485 -18.34 1.55 48.31
C VAL A 485 -19.85 1.36 48.22
N GLY A 486 -20.27 0.16 47.79
CA GLY A 486 -21.67 -0.23 47.66
C GLY A 486 -22.31 0.17 46.33
N SER A 487 -21.53 0.77 45.42
CA SER A 487 -22.01 1.10 44.06
C SER A 487 -21.92 -0.08 43.10
N PHE A 488 -21.15 -1.14 43.44
CA PHE A 488 -20.85 -2.24 42.53
C PHE A 488 -20.25 -1.72 41.22
N ARG A 489 -19.23 -0.87 41.35
CA ARG A 489 -18.60 -0.21 40.20
C ARG A 489 -17.86 -1.26 39.38
N GLU A 490 -18.47 -1.69 38.28
CA GLU A 490 -17.88 -2.59 37.30
C GLU A 490 -16.61 -1.99 36.69
N ASP A 491 -15.55 -2.80 36.56
CA ASP A 491 -14.27 -2.40 35.94
C ASP A 491 -13.68 -3.61 35.21
N LEU A 492 -13.70 -3.54 33.88
CA LEU A 492 -13.23 -4.60 32.98
C LEU A 492 -12.00 -4.12 32.19
N LEU A 493 -10.87 -4.81 32.38
CA LEU A 493 -9.69 -4.71 31.53
C LEU A 493 -9.71 -5.86 30.52
N ARG A 494 -9.80 -5.56 29.23
CA ARG A 494 -9.94 -6.56 28.16
C ARG A 494 -8.78 -6.52 27.18
N TYR A 495 -8.44 -7.67 26.62
CA TYR A 495 -7.46 -7.76 25.56
C TYR A 495 -8.11 -7.47 24.21
N VAL A 496 -7.46 -6.68 23.35
CA VAL A 496 -8.04 -6.19 22.08
C VAL A 496 -8.26 -7.26 21.02
N ARG A 497 -7.52 -8.37 21.10
CA ARG A 497 -7.51 -9.42 20.08
C ARG A 497 -8.39 -10.60 20.55
N PRO A 498 -9.48 -10.94 19.85
CA PRO A 498 -10.37 -12.02 20.24
C PRO A 498 -9.73 -13.40 20.03
N MET A 499 -10.13 -14.38 20.83
CA MET A 499 -9.68 -15.77 20.74
C MET A 499 -10.41 -16.52 19.61
N VAL A 500 -10.04 -16.23 18.35
CA VAL A 500 -10.68 -16.85 17.18
C VAL A 500 -10.12 -18.23 16.85
N GLU A 501 -8.93 -18.56 17.31
CA GLU A 501 -8.39 -19.93 17.31
C GLU A 501 -8.71 -20.64 18.62
N ASP A 502 -8.59 -21.96 18.57
CA ASP A 502 -8.52 -22.77 19.77
C ASP A 502 -7.26 -22.40 20.56
N GLY A 503 -7.35 -22.39 21.88
CA GLY A 503 -6.24 -21.95 22.72
C GLY A 503 -6.63 -21.73 24.16
N THR A 504 -5.62 -21.41 24.96
CA THR A 504 -5.71 -21.23 26.40
C THR A 504 -5.05 -19.92 26.81
N ILE A 505 -5.77 -19.13 27.60
CA ILE A 505 -5.20 -18.01 28.35
C ILE A 505 -5.12 -18.42 29.82
N GLU A 506 -3.92 -18.33 30.38
CA GLU A 506 -3.63 -18.69 31.76
C GLU A 506 -3.12 -17.48 32.53
N TYR A 507 -3.43 -17.40 33.82
CA TYR A 507 -2.90 -16.38 34.71
C TYR A 507 -2.96 -16.82 36.18
N ASP A 508 -2.12 -16.20 37.01
CA ASP A 508 -2.18 -16.37 38.45
C ASP A 508 -2.75 -15.11 39.10
N PHE A 509 -3.68 -15.25 40.04
CA PHE A 509 -4.18 -14.15 40.86
C PHE A 509 -4.02 -14.42 42.34
N PHE A 510 -3.75 -13.37 43.12
CA PHE A 510 -3.65 -13.50 44.57
C PHE A 510 -5.02 -13.36 45.21
N TYR A 511 -5.39 -14.32 46.06
CA TYR A 511 -6.70 -14.35 46.70
C TYR A 511 -6.61 -14.04 48.20
N HIS A 512 -7.47 -13.13 48.68
CA HIS A 512 -7.64 -12.84 50.11
C HIS A 512 -9.13 -12.55 50.39
N ALA A 513 -9.81 -13.47 51.06
CA ALA A 513 -11.21 -13.30 51.50
C ALA A 513 -11.36 -12.24 52.61
N PRO A 514 -12.57 -11.67 52.78
CA PRO A 514 -12.87 -10.85 53.94
C PRO A 514 -12.94 -11.71 55.22
N THR A 515 -12.23 -11.34 56.29
CA THR A 515 -12.36 -12.00 57.60
C THR A 515 -13.66 -11.57 58.29
N GLN A 516 -14.45 -12.54 58.76
CA GLN A 516 -15.79 -12.32 59.35
C GLN A 516 -15.82 -11.59 60.72
N HIS A 517 -14.72 -11.00 61.20
CA HIS A 517 -14.62 -10.52 62.60
C HIS A 517 -14.33 -9.02 62.81
N SER A 518 -14.37 -8.15 61.78
CA SER A 518 -14.21 -6.70 62.00
C SER A 518 -15.44 -5.89 61.52
N ALA A 519 -16.51 -5.94 62.31
CA ALA A 519 -17.71 -5.12 62.08
C ALA A 519 -17.56 -3.65 62.56
N GLN A 520 -16.45 -3.25 63.17
CA GLN A 520 -16.39 -1.98 63.93
C GLN A 520 -15.23 -1.01 63.64
N HIS A 521 -14.36 -1.22 62.65
CA HIS A 521 -13.35 -0.20 62.29
C HIS A 521 -13.26 0.12 60.79
N THR A 522 -13.07 1.41 60.52
CA THR A 522 -12.94 2.14 59.25
C THR A 522 -11.74 1.73 58.38
N GLU A 523 -11.06 0.64 58.71
CA GLU A 523 -9.86 0.13 58.03
C GLU A 523 -10.04 -1.33 57.58
N ARG A 524 -11.11 -1.64 56.82
CA ARG A 524 -11.19 -2.94 56.14
C ARG A 524 -10.10 -3.01 55.05
N PRO A 525 -9.21 -4.02 55.04
CA PRO A 525 -8.45 -4.33 53.83
C PRO A 525 -9.44 -4.73 52.74
N ALA A 526 -9.24 -4.22 51.53
CA ALA A 526 -10.06 -4.60 50.38
C ALA A 526 -9.86 -6.08 50.06
N GLN A 527 -10.91 -6.76 49.58
CA GLN A 527 -10.76 -8.13 49.08
C GLN A 527 -9.71 -8.15 47.97
N GLN A 528 -8.85 -9.17 47.89
CA GLN A 528 -7.98 -9.35 46.72
C GLN A 528 -8.59 -10.38 45.80
N PHE A 529 -9.11 -9.92 44.66
CA PHE A 529 -9.93 -10.75 43.79
C PHE A 529 -10.02 -10.25 42.36
N VAL A 530 -10.10 -11.18 41.41
CA VAL A 530 -10.30 -10.90 39.99
C VAL A 530 -11.05 -12.06 39.35
N HIS A 531 -11.87 -11.75 38.35
CA HIS A 531 -12.71 -12.73 37.67
C HIS A 531 -12.38 -12.77 36.18
N PRO A 532 -12.32 -13.96 35.55
CA PRO A 532 -12.19 -14.04 34.10
C PRO A 532 -13.47 -13.56 33.43
N ALA A 533 -13.31 -12.92 32.29
CA ALA A 533 -14.39 -12.48 31.43
C ALA A 533 -14.14 -12.91 29.98
N LEU A 534 -15.22 -13.22 29.26
CA LEU A 534 -15.21 -13.45 27.82
C LEU A 534 -16.31 -12.59 27.18
N GLY A 535 -15.90 -11.49 26.55
CA GLY A 535 -16.82 -10.46 26.08
C GLY A 535 -17.47 -9.74 27.26
N ARG A 536 -18.81 -9.81 27.32
CA ARG A 536 -19.63 -9.24 28.40
C ARG A 536 -20.08 -10.28 29.43
N SER A 537 -19.69 -11.54 29.23
CA SER A 537 -19.92 -12.63 30.18
C SER A 537 -18.79 -12.69 31.19
N VAL A 538 -19.11 -12.47 32.46
CA VAL A 538 -18.15 -12.52 33.57
C VAL A 538 -18.42 -13.76 34.43
N PHE A 539 -17.36 -14.46 34.79
CA PHE A 539 -17.42 -15.68 35.57
C PHE A 539 -16.96 -15.41 37.00
N LEU A 540 -17.91 -15.09 37.88
CA LEU A 540 -17.63 -14.75 39.27
C LEU A 540 -17.22 -16.01 40.05
N LEU A 541 -15.91 -16.24 40.16
CA LEU A 541 -15.33 -17.17 41.13
C LEU A 541 -15.73 -16.74 42.54
N THR A 542 -16.25 -17.61 43.40
CA THR A 542 -16.49 -17.35 44.83
C THR A 542 -16.02 -18.57 45.64
N ASP A 543 -15.93 -18.46 46.97
CA ASP A 543 -15.52 -19.60 47.83
C ASP A 543 -16.42 -20.84 47.65
N ASP A 544 -17.71 -20.63 47.43
CA ASP A 544 -18.69 -21.72 47.43
C ASP A 544 -19.06 -22.23 46.03
N GLN A 545 -18.94 -21.39 44.99
CA GLN A 545 -19.42 -21.71 43.64
C GLN A 545 -18.88 -20.71 42.60
N ILE A 546 -19.15 -20.99 41.32
CA ILE A 546 -18.99 -20.03 40.23
C ILE A 546 -20.35 -19.45 39.85
N LYS A 547 -20.44 -18.14 39.61
CA LYS A 547 -21.69 -17.46 39.20
C LYS A 547 -21.54 -16.70 37.89
N PHE A 548 -22.63 -16.52 37.17
CA PHE A 548 -22.68 -15.69 35.98
C PHE A 548 -22.98 -14.23 36.35
N HIS A 549 -22.21 -13.31 35.80
CA HIS A 549 -22.49 -11.87 35.84
C HIS A 549 -22.49 -11.33 34.41
N GLN A 550 -23.55 -10.61 34.07
CA GLN A 550 -23.69 -9.94 32.78
C GLN A 550 -23.26 -8.49 32.93
N LEU A 551 -22.20 -8.12 32.23
CA LEU A 551 -21.62 -6.78 32.30
C LEU A 551 -22.62 -5.73 31.80
N THR A 552 -22.83 -4.63 32.55
CA THR A 552 -23.62 -3.48 32.06
C THR A 552 -22.80 -2.53 31.20
N ASP A 553 -23.44 -1.56 30.55
CA ASP A 553 -22.76 -0.42 29.89
C ASP A 553 -22.62 0.82 30.80
N GLY A 554 -22.76 0.63 32.11
CA GLY A 554 -22.65 1.71 33.10
C GLY A 554 -23.69 2.81 32.87
N LEU A 555 -23.24 4.06 32.74
CA LEU A 555 -24.15 5.20 32.50
C LEU A 555 -24.81 5.18 31.11
N HIS A 556 -24.31 4.34 30.21
CA HIS A 556 -24.85 4.16 28.86
C HIS A 556 -25.73 2.91 28.74
N ASP A 557 -25.93 2.18 29.83
CA ASP A 557 -26.76 0.99 29.84
C ASP A 557 -28.22 1.35 29.56
N GLN A 558 -28.77 0.73 28.53
CA GLN A 558 -30.17 0.93 28.15
C GLN A 558 -31.09 -0.14 28.75
N THR A 559 -30.58 -1.08 29.54
CA THR A 559 -31.37 -2.17 30.12
C THR A 559 -31.88 -1.79 31.51
N SER A 560 -32.67 -2.66 32.13
CA SER A 560 -33.03 -2.54 33.56
C SER A 560 -32.11 -3.36 34.46
N LEU A 561 -31.01 -3.89 33.93
CA LEU A 561 -30.05 -4.71 34.65
C LEU A 561 -29.27 -3.83 35.62
N ARG A 562 -29.14 -4.27 36.87
CA ARG A 562 -28.34 -3.56 37.86
C ARG A 562 -26.87 -3.99 37.77
N PRO A 563 -25.90 -3.12 38.12
CA PRO A 563 -24.48 -3.49 38.14
C PRO A 563 -24.13 -4.64 39.10
N ASP A 564 -24.94 -4.89 40.12
CA ASP A 564 -24.78 -6.00 41.06
C ASP A 564 -25.47 -7.30 40.62
N ASN A 565 -25.87 -7.40 39.35
CA ASN A 565 -26.52 -8.59 38.84
C ASN A 565 -25.61 -9.83 39.01
N SER A 566 -26.20 -10.92 39.46
CA SER A 566 -25.59 -12.24 39.41
C SER A 566 -26.71 -13.27 39.26
N GLY A 567 -26.49 -14.29 38.45
CA GLY A 567 -27.53 -15.25 38.12
C GLY A 567 -27.00 -16.61 37.69
N ASP A 568 -27.93 -17.45 37.27
CA ASP A 568 -27.64 -18.79 36.74
C ASP A 568 -27.03 -18.71 35.35
N PHE A 569 -26.26 -19.75 35.01
CA PHE A 569 -25.65 -19.87 33.69
C PHE A 569 -26.68 -20.19 32.58
N PRO A 570 -26.34 -19.90 31.31
CA PRO A 570 -27.15 -20.32 30.18
C PRO A 570 -27.39 -21.84 30.16
N PRO A 571 -28.52 -22.33 29.60
CA PRO A 571 -28.79 -23.76 29.47
C PRO A 571 -27.65 -24.52 28.77
N GLY A 572 -27.38 -25.75 29.22
CA GLY A 572 -26.29 -26.58 28.68
C GLY A 572 -24.92 -26.28 29.30
N THR A 573 -24.84 -25.37 30.27
CA THR A 573 -23.64 -25.11 31.05
C THR A 573 -23.52 -26.11 32.20
N TRP A 574 -22.32 -26.65 32.41
CA TRP A 574 -21.96 -27.43 33.59
C TRP A 574 -21.01 -26.61 34.48
N THR A 575 -21.30 -26.60 35.78
CA THR A 575 -20.50 -25.95 36.82
C THR A 575 -20.11 -26.96 37.89
N ALA A 576 -18.95 -26.78 38.52
CA ALA A 576 -18.62 -27.52 39.73
C ALA A 576 -19.44 -27.05 40.93
N ASP A 577 -19.68 -27.96 41.89
CA ASP A 577 -20.42 -27.66 43.13
C ASP A 577 -19.66 -26.71 44.06
N SER A 578 -18.33 -26.62 43.91
CA SER A 578 -17.45 -25.71 44.66
C SER A 578 -16.22 -25.31 43.86
N VAL A 579 -15.61 -24.17 44.19
CA VAL A 579 -14.35 -23.71 43.60
C VAL A 579 -13.27 -23.71 44.68
N ALA A 580 -12.29 -24.59 44.58
CA ALA A 580 -11.20 -24.70 45.55
C ALA A 580 -10.21 -23.54 45.43
N LEU A 581 -10.47 -22.43 46.13
CA LEU A 581 -9.59 -21.27 46.21
C LEU A 581 -8.64 -21.35 47.41
N ASN A 582 -7.34 -21.20 47.16
CA ASN A 582 -6.32 -21.12 48.19
C ASN A 582 -6.32 -19.73 48.82
N GLN A 583 -6.71 -19.64 50.09
CA GLN A 583 -6.73 -18.38 50.86
C GLN A 583 -5.32 -17.84 51.11
N ASN A 584 -5.14 -16.53 51.00
CA ASN A 584 -3.87 -15.82 51.18
C ASN A 584 -2.74 -16.36 50.28
N ALA A 585 -3.10 -16.86 49.09
CA ALA A 585 -2.19 -17.52 48.18
C ALA A 585 -2.50 -17.19 46.72
N TRP A 586 -1.57 -17.55 45.84
CA TRP A 586 -1.76 -17.49 44.40
C TRP A 586 -2.65 -18.66 43.94
N ASN A 587 -3.61 -18.34 43.08
CA ASN A 587 -4.52 -19.27 42.44
C ASN A 587 -4.32 -19.21 40.94
N HIS A 588 -4.22 -20.38 40.31
CA HIS A 588 -3.98 -20.49 38.88
C HIS A 588 -5.29 -20.66 38.13
N VAL A 589 -5.53 -19.86 37.10
CA VAL A 589 -6.73 -19.93 36.24
C VAL A 589 -6.30 -20.22 34.82
N ALA A 590 -6.97 -21.17 34.17
CA ALA A 590 -6.84 -21.44 32.74
C ALA A 590 -8.20 -21.37 32.06
N LEU A 591 -8.35 -20.44 31.12
CA LEU A 591 -9.53 -20.29 30.26
C LEU A 591 -9.18 -20.86 28.88
N SER A 592 -9.85 -21.94 28.48
CA SER A 592 -9.59 -22.62 27.21
C SER A 592 -10.81 -22.60 26.31
N ILE A 593 -10.60 -22.39 25.01
CA ILE A 593 -11.60 -22.52 23.96
C ILE A 593 -11.16 -23.63 23.01
N ALA A 594 -12.06 -24.58 22.75
CA ALA A 594 -11.90 -25.62 21.74
C ALA A 594 -13.18 -25.69 20.90
N GLY A 595 -13.10 -25.29 19.63
CA GLY A 595 -14.25 -25.10 18.75
C GLY A 595 -15.25 -24.08 19.30
N THR A 596 -16.40 -24.58 19.76
CA THR A 596 -17.47 -23.80 20.39
C THR A 596 -17.61 -24.07 21.88
N GLN A 597 -16.62 -24.70 22.53
CA GLN A 597 -16.69 -25.02 23.94
C GLN A 597 -15.70 -24.17 24.76
N LEU A 598 -16.22 -23.49 25.78
CA LEU A 598 -15.45 -22.81 26.82
C LEU A 598 -15.23 -23.76 28.00
N VAL A 599 -14.00 -23.81 28.51
CA VAL A 599 -13.63 -24.53 29.72
C VAL A 599 -12.83 -23.59 30.64
N ILE A 600 -13.23 -23.48 31.90
CA ILE A 600 -12.45 -22.75 32.92
C ILE A 600 -11.95 -23.75 33.95
N ARG A 601 -10.64 -23.70 34.21
CA ARG A 601 -9.99 -24.43 35.30
C ARG A 601 -9.46 -23.47 36.34
N VAL A 602 -9.59 -23.85 37.61
CA VAL A 602 -8.99 -23.16 38.75
C VAL A 602 -8.18 -24.19 39.52
N ASN A 603 -6.89 -23.93 39.75
CA ASN A 603 -5.96 -24.85 40.42
C ASN A 603 -6.01 -26.28 39.83
N GLN A 604 -6.04 -26.38 38.49
CA GLN A 604 -6.13 -27.61 37.68
C GLN A 604 -7.53 -28.29 37.63
N GLU A 605 -8.45 -27.94 38.51
CA GLU A 605 -9.81 -28.49 38.54
C GLU A 605 -10.73 -27.75 37.55
N VAL A 606 -11.58 -28.48 36.82
CA VAL A 606 -12.56 -27.85 35.92
C VAL A 606 -13.73 -27.34 36.74
N VAL A 607 -13.97 -26.03 36.68
CA VAL A 607 -15.07 -25.37 37.41
C VAL A 607 -16.23 -24.98 36.50
N LEU A 608 -15.99 -24.90 35.19
CA LEU A 608 -17.01 -24.54 34.19
C LEU A 608 -16.75 -25.27 32.86
N LYS A 609 -17.83 -25.75 32.24
CA LYS A 609 -17.90 -26.09 30.81
C LYS A 609 -19.14 -25.44 30.22
N GLN A 610 -18.98 -24.56 29.24
CA GLN A 610 -20.08 -23.82 28.63
C GLN A 610 -20.02 -23.90 27.10
N PRO A 611 -21.11 -24.24 26.40
CA PRO A 611 -21.19 -24.03 24.96
C PRO A 611 -21.24 -22.52 24.65
N LEU A 612 -20.37 -22.08 23.77
CA LEU A 612 -20.34 -20.75 23.19
C LEU A 612 -21.25 -20.71 21.97
N SER A 613 -21.97 -19.61 21.80
CA SER A 613 -22.59 -19.31 20.50
C SER A 613 -21.50 -19.05 19.47
N ASP A 614 -21.81 -19.31 18.20
CA ASP A 614 -20.94 -18.97 17.05
C ASP A 614 -20.61 -17.47 16.98
N PHE A 615 -21.31 -16.65 17.77
CA PHE A 615 -21.30 -15.19 17.71
C PHE A 615 -20.78 -14.52 18.98
N ASN A 616 -20.29 -15.29 19.96
CA ASN A 616 -19.59 -14.74 21.11
C ASN A 616 -18.38 -13.91 20.64
N SER A 617 -18.12 -12.75 21.26
CA SER A 617 -17.02 -11.87 20.84
C SER A 617 -15.63 -12.47 21.08
N ARG A 618 -15.54 -13.48 21.95
CA ARG A 618 -14.30 -14.17 22.36
C ARG A 618 -13.19 -13.23 22.85
N LEU A 619 -13.55 -12.04 23.34
CA LEU A 619 -12.61 -11.07 23.88
C LEU A 619 -12.31 -11.42 25.34
N PHE A 620 -11.10 -11.89 25.62
CA PHE A 620 -10.68 -12.17 27.00
C PHE A 620 -10.56 -10.88 27.82
N GLY A 621 -10.91 -10.96 29.10
CA GLY A 621 -10.69 -9.87 30.04
C GLY A 621 -10.60 -10.30 31.49
N LEU A 622 -10.18 -9.35 32.32
CA LEU A 622 -10.08 -9.42 33.77
C LEU A 622 -11.05 -8.41 34.36
N PHE A 623 -12.02 -8.92 35.11
CA PHE A 623 -13.09 -8.14 35.71
C PHE A 623 -12.91 -8.03 37.22
N ARG A 624 -13.35 -6.89 37.76
CA ARG A 624 -13.53 -6.69 39.20
C ARG A 624 -14.68 -5.72 39.48
N PHE A 625 -15.20 -5.78 40.71
CA PHE A 625 -15.95 -4.67 41.29
C PHE A 625 -14.95 -3.73 41.97
N ALA A 626 -14.68 -2.58 41.35
CA ALA A 626 -13.65 -1.65 41.76
C ALA A 626 -13.87 -1.12 43.18
N ASP A 627 -15.11 -1.00 43.65
CA ASP A 627 -15.44 -0.54 44.99
C ASP A 627 -15.22 -1.60 46.09
N GLN A 628 -15.05 -2.87 45.72
CA GLN A 628 -14.95 -4.01 46.65
C GLN A 628 -13.56 -4.64 46.70
N SER A 629 -12.87 -4.66 45.55
CA SER A 629 -11.70 -5.50 45.34
C SER A 629 -10.49 -4.73 44.82
N SER A 630 -9.33 -5.09 45.37
CA SER A 630 -8.01 -4.81 44.82
C SER A 630 -7.52 -6.03 44.03
N VAL A 631 -6.62 -5.83 43.07
CA VAL A 631 -6.16 -6.88 42.17
C VAL A 631 -4.64 -7.03 42.25
N LYS A 632 -4.19 -8.28 42.22
CA LYS A 632 -2.81 -8.69 41.94
C LYS A 632 -2.84 -9.89 41.01
N VAL A 633 -2.33 -9.71 39.79
CA VAL A 633 -2.30 -10.74 38.74
C VAL A 633 -0.90 -10.81 38.13
N LYS A 634 -0.41 -12.01 37.83
CA LYS A 634 0.85 -12.23 37.13
C LYS A 634 0.73 -13.40 36.16
N ASN A 635 1.79 -13.64 35.39
CA ASN A 635 1.90 -14.79 34.47
C ASN A 635 0.74 -14.89 33.47
N VAL A 636 0.23 -13.75 32.97
CA VAL A 636 -0.86 -13.77 31.98
C VAL A 636 -0.29 -14.18 30.63
N LYS A 637 -0.51 -15.43 30.23
CA LYS A 637 0.03 -16.01 29.00
C LYS A 637 -1.09 -16.49 28.11
N TRP A 638 -0.92 -16.30 26.80
CA TRP A 638 -1.79 -16.86 25.79
C TRP A 638 -1.02 -17.86 24.94
N THR A 639 -1.51 -19.10 24.90
CA THR A 639 -1.08 -20.14 23.97
C THR A 639 -2.24 -20.44 23.03
N GLY A 640 -2.03 -20.45 21.72
CA GLY A 640 -3.09 -20.70 20.75
C GLY A 640 -2.62 -21.60 19.61
N ASP A 641 -3.57 -22.27 19.00
CA ASP A 641 -3.38 -23.09 17.81
C ASP A 641 -3.41 -22.22 16.55
N TRP A 642 -2.50 -21.24 16.50
CA TRP A 642 -2.28 -20.42 15.32
C TRP A 642 -1.33 -21.13 14.34
N PRO A 643 -1.39 -20.81 13.04
CA PRO A 643 -0.47 -21.35 12.05
C PRO A 643 0.99 -21.18 12.45
N GLY A 644 1.76 -22.28 12.53
CA GLY A 644 3.14 -22.28 13.04
C GLY A 644 4.18 -21.52 12.19
N GLN A 645 3.80 -21.10 10.99
CA GLN A 645 4.54 -20.13 10.18
C GLN A 645 3.54 -19.09 9.69
N VAL A 646 3.95 -17.82 9.68
CA VAL A 646 3.34 -16.88 8.74
C VAL A 646 3.74 -17.43 7.38
N GLU A 647 2.80 -17.81 6.54
CA GLU A 647 3.13 -18.09 5.15
C GLU A 647 3.55 -16.76 4.50
N ILE A 648 4.84 -16.40 4.68
CA ILE A 648 5.50 -15.15 4.24
C ILE A 648 5.33 -14.92 2.73
N ALA A 649 4.80 -15.90 2.01
CA ALA A 649 4.39 -15.74 0.62
C ALA A 649 3.27 -16.73 0.29
N GLN A 650 2.04 -16.53 0.78
CA GLN A 650 0.88 -17.23 0.20
C GLN A 650 -0.54 -16.77 0.55
N ASP A 651 -0.79 -15.57 1.08
CA ASP A 651 -2.15 -15.03 0.97
C ASP A 651 -2.42 -14.61 -0.49
N ARG A 652 -2.88 -15.58 -1.29
CA ARG A 652 -3.30 -15.39 -2.70
C ARG A 652 -4.41 -14.36 -2.87
N SER A 653 -5.03 -13.94 -1.77
CA SER A 653 -6.27 -13.18 -1.77
C SER A 653 -6.02 -11.67 -1.80
N LEU A 654 -5.06 -11.13 -1.03
CA LEU A 654 -4.75 -9.68 -0.97
C LEU A 654 -3.36 -9.27 -1.51
N THR A 655 -2.47 -10.24 -1.76
CA THR A 655 -1.18 -9.97 -2.41
C THR A 655 -1.38 -9.90 -3.92
N PRO A 656 -0.72 -8.96 -4.65
CA PRO A 656 -0.79 -8.96 -6.10
C PRO A 656 -0.12 -10.25 -6.59
N GLN A 657 -0.91 -11.22 -7.05
CA GLN A 657 -0.43 -12.54 -7.52
C GLN A 657 0.74 -12.39 -8.51
N ALA A 658 0.67 -11.35 -9.35
CA ALA A 658 1.71 -10.97 -10.29
C ALA A 658 3.11 -10.81 -9.65
N VAL A 659 3.26 -10.16 -8.49
CA VAL A 659 4.58 -9.87 -7.90
C VAL A 659 5.23 -11.15 -7.37
N THR A 660 4.46 -12.00 -6.69
CA THR A 660 4.94 -13.29 -6.16
C THR A 660 5.34 -14.24 -7.29
N GLU A 661 4.50 -14.37 -8.32
CA GLU A 661 4.79 -15.18 -9.50
C GLU A 661 6.03 -14.70 -10.25
N ILE A 662 6.17 -13.38 -10.42
CA ILE A 662 7.35 -12.76 -11.04
C ILE A 662 8.61 -13.04 -10.22
N ASN A 663 8.54 -12.97 -8.89
CA ASN A 663 9.67 -13.27 -8.01
C ASN A 663 10.12 -14.73 -8.13
N GLN A 664 9.19 -15.67 -8.23
CA GLN A 664 9.51 -17.09 -8.42
C GLN A 664 10.06 -17.36 -9.83
N TRP A 665 9.40 -16.84 -10.86
CA TRP A 665 9.84 -16.95 -12.25
C TRP A 665 11.23 -16.34 -12.48
N SER A 666 11.51 -15.18 -11.89
CA SER A 666 12.82 -14.52 -11.98
C SER A 666 13.96 -15.40 -11.46
N LYS A 667 13.69 -16.31 -10.49
CA LYS A 667 14.66 -17.29 -9.98
C LYS A 667 14.96 -18.43 -10.97
N GLN A 668 14.14 -18.62 -11.99
CA GLN A 668 14.28 -19.66 -13.02
C GLN A 668 15.02 -19.17 -14.28
N LEU A 669 15.21 -17.85 -14.44
CA LEU A 669 15.95 -17.30 -15.59
C LEU A 669 17.40 -17.81 -15.62
N PRO A 670 17.90 -18.24 -16.81
CA PRO A 670 19.15 -18.98 -16.95
C PRO A 670 20.40 -18.10 -16.81
N ASP A 671 20.36 -16.85 -17.27
CA ASP A 671 21.50 -15.94 -17.24
C ASP A 671 21.30 -14.85 -16.18
N ARG A 672 22.35 -14.58 -15.41
CA ARG A 672 22.35 -13.62 -14.30
C ARG A 672 23.61 -12.78 -14.32
N TRP A 673 23.41 -11.48 -14.14
CA TRP A 673 24.47 -10.50 -14.07
C TRP A 673 24.19 -9.47 -12.98
N GLU A 674 25.07 -9.40 -11.99
CA GLU A 674 24.97 -8.45 -10.88
C GLU A 674 26.23 -7.57 -10.79
N ARG A 675 26.02 -6.28 -10.54
CA ARG A 675 27.07 -5.31 -10.29
C ARG A 675 26.79 -4.55 -9.00
N ASP A 676 27.73 -4.69 -8.07
CA ASP A 676 27.76 -3.94 -6.82
C ASP A 676 28.65 -2.70 -7.01
N PHE A 677 28.03 -1.54 -7.11
CA PHE A 677 28.71 -0.29 -7.38
C PHE A 677 29.51 0.24 -6.19
N ARG A 678 29.33 -0.32 -4.99
CA ARG A 678 30.20 -0.04 -3.83
C ARG A 678 31.63 -0.54 -4.05
N LYS A 679 31.81 -1.46 -5.00
CA LYS A 679 33.11 -1.99 -5.43
C LYS A 679 33.69 -1.24 -6.64
N GLY A 680 33.08 -0.13 -7.05
CA GLY A 680 33.44 0.63 -8.26
C GLY A 680 32.74 0.11 -9.52
N TYR A 681 33.18 0.62 -10.68
CA TYR A 681 32.68 0.22 -12.00
C TYR A 681 33.84 -0.08 -12.95
N SER A 682 33.58 -0.84 -14.02
CA SER A 682 34.54 -1.09 -15.10
C SER A 682 34.09 -0.40 -16.40
N PRO A 683 34.98 0.33 -17.10
CA PRO A 683 34.70 0.86 -18.44
C PRO A 683 34.38 -0.22 -19.50
N ARG A 684 34.69 -1.49 -19.22
CA ARG A 684 34.28 -2.62 -20.07
C ARG A 684 32.77 -2.86 -20.03
N TRP A 685 32.13 -2.56 -18.92
CA TRP A 685 30.71 -2.86 -18.69
C TRP A 685 29.83 -1.63 -18.66
N PHE A 686 30.42 -0.44 -18.49
CA PHE A 686 29.67 0.80 -18.36
C PHE A 686 30.30 1.91 -19.19
N ASP A 687 29.44 2.68 -19.85
CA ASP A 687 29.78 3.93 -20.52
C ASP A 687 28.97 5.07 -19.91
N PHE A 688 29.38 6.31 -20.16
CA PHE A 688 28.74 7.50 -19.62
C PHE A 688 28.38 8.50 -20.71
N GLY A 689 27.18 9.05 -20.63
CA GLY A 689 26.82 10.25 -21.37
C GLY A 689 27.14 11.50 -20.57
N GLY A 690 27.60 12.54 -21.26
CA GLY A 690 27.78 13.88 -20.69
C GLY A 690 29.15 14.13 -20.07
N ASN A 691 29.23 15.14 -19.19
CA ASN A 691 30.44 15.50 -18.48
C ASN A 691 30.77 14.44 -17.42
N ARG A 692 31.95 13.81 -17.51
CA ARG A 692 32.39 12.76 -16.57
C ARG A 692 32.68 13.29 -15.15
N GLU A 693 32.94 14.57 -14.99
CA GLU A 693 33.14 15.21 -13.67
C GLU A 693 31.90 15.14 -12.78
N THR A 694 30.73 14.90 -13.38
CA THR A 694 29.47 14.74 -12.67
C THR A 694 29.30 13.37 -11.99
N ILE A 695 30.27 12.47 -12.16
CA ILE A 695 30.26 11.11 -11.63
C ILE A 695 31.37 10.95 -10.60
N GLN A 696 31.00 10.53 -9.40
CA GLN A 696 31.93 10.34 -8.29
C GLN A 696 31.77 8.94 -7.69
N SER A 697 32.86 8.21 -7.54
CA SER A 697 32.87 6.99 -6.74
C SER A 697 32.83 7.36 -5.26
N VAL A 698 31.86 6.83 -4.52
CA VAL A 698 31.68 7.04 -3.07
C VAL A 698 31.55 5.68 -2.38
N THR A 699 31.74 5.61 -1.06
CA THR A 699 31.65 4.34 -0.30
C THR A 699 30.31 3.62 -0.49
N LYS A 700 29.25 4.39 -0.71
CA LYS A 700 27.87 3.93 -0.89
C LYS A 700 27.54 3.47 -2.32
N GLY A 701 28.41 3.72 -3.31
CA GLY A 701 28.16 3.40 -4.72
C GLY A 701 28.71 4.44 -5.68
N ILE A 702 28.10 4.59 -6.85
CA ILE A 702 28.45 5.64 -7.82
C ILE A 702 27.46 6.79 -7.70
N ARG A 703 27.94 7.96 -7.28
CA ARG A 703 27.14 9.19 -7.21
C ARG A 703 27.14 9.89 -8.55
N LEU A 704 25.95 10.17 -9.06
CA LEU A 704 25.70 11.01 -10.22
C LEU A 704 25.09 12.32 -9.72
N HIS A 705 25.78 13.44 -9.96
CA HIS A 705 25.28 14.79 -9.73
C HIS A 705 24.88 15.41 -11.07
N LYS A 706 23.91 16.33 -11.11
CA LYS A 706 23.55 17.00 -12.35
C LYS A 706 22.90 18.36 -12.13
N THR A 707 23.37 19.33 -12.90
CA THR A 707 22.73 20.63 -13.14
C THR A 707 22.33 20.75 -14.62
N MET A 708 21.56 21.78 -14.97
CA MET A 708 21.18 22.01 -16.37
C MET A 708 22.35 22.37 -17.28
N GLN A 709 23.44 22.91 -16.75
CA GLN A 709 24.62 23.29 -17.53
C GLN A 709 25.39 22.04 -18.01
N ASP A 710 25.19 20.90 -17.33
CA ASP A 710 25.95 19.66 -17.56
C ASP A 710 25.42 18.81 -18.74
N GLY A 711 24.28 19.17 -19.34
CA GLY A 711 23.70 18.43 -20.47
C GLY A 711 23.11 17.06 -20.09
N ILE A 712 23.27 16.03 -20.93
CA ILE A 712 22.77 14.67 -20.64
C ILE A 712 23.80 13.90 -19.81
N GLY A 713 23.56 13.71 -18.50
CA GLY A 713 24.31 12.81 -17.63
C GLY A 713 23.58 11.49 -17.41
N ASP A 714 24.15 10.38 -17.90
CA ASP A 714 23.64 9.03 -17.66
C ASP A 714 24.76 7.99 -17.59
N MET A 715 24.57 6.95 -16.79
CA MET A 715 25.42 5.75 -16.76
C MET A 715 24.71 4.64 -17.53
N ARG A 716 25.40 3.99 -18.48
CA ARG A 716 24.82 3.06 -19.45
C ARG A 716 25.51 1.72 -19.37
N ALA A 717 24.74 0.63 -19.25
CA ALA A 717 25.32 -0.71 -19.27
C ALA A 717 25.63 -1.14 -20.71
N CYS A 718 26.86 -1.59 -20.96
CA CYS A 718 27.34 -2.06 -22.25
C CYS A 718 26.97 -3.54 -22.50
N VAL A 719 25.70 -3.87 -22.29
CA VAL A 719 25.15 -5.23 -22.46
C VAL A 719 23.90 -5.16 -23.34
N ARG A 720 23.63 -6.25 -24.06
CA ARG A 720 22.40 -6.48 -24.81
C ARG A 720 21.57 -7.55 -24.09
N LEU A 721 20.26 -7.32 -24.03
CA LEU A 721 19.33 -8.21 -23.33
C LEU A 721 18.31 -8.75 -24.33
N GLU A 722 18.30 -10.05 -24.54
CA GLU A 722 17.38 -10.73 -25.46
C GLU A 722 16.34 -11.54 -24.69
N GLY A 723 15.14 -11.63 -25.25
CA GLY A 723 14.05 -12.39 -24.65
C GLY A 723 13.43 -11.73 -23.43
N ASP A 724 12.88 -12.56 -22.55
CA ASP A 724 12.28 -12.13 -21.28
C ASP A 724 13.35 -11.89 -20.20
N PHE A 725 13.06 -10.96 -19.29
CA PHE A 725 14.02 -10.49 -18.30
C PHE A 725 13.43 -9.87 -17.03
N ASP A 726 14.25 -9.81 -15.98
CA ASP A 726 14.04 -9.07 -14.75
C ASP A 726 15.26 -8.16 -14.48
N LEU A 727 15.04 -6.85 -14.59
CA LEU A 727 16.06 -5.82 -14.46
C LEU A 727 15.75 -4.94 -13.24
N ALA A 728 16.68 -4.83 -12.30
CA ALA A 728 16.53 -4.00 -11.11
C ALA A 728 17.77 -3.12 -10.86
N VAL A 729 17.55 -1.88 -10.45
CA VAL A 729 18.60 -0.97 -10.01
C VAL A 729 18.24 -0.31 -8.68
N THR A 730 19.17 -0.34 -7.73
CA THR A 730 19.02 0.24 -6.39
C THR A 730 19.74 1.58 -6.31
N TYR A 731 19.09 2.56 -5.69
CA TYR A 731 19.61 3.90 -5.47
C TYR A 731 19.37 4.39 -4.03
N GLN A 732 20.14 5.40 -3.65
CA GLN A 732 20.08 6.05 -2.36
C GLN A 732 20.59 7.49 -2.42
N ASP A 733 20.36 8.25 -1.35
CA ASP A 733 20.74 9.66 -1.23
C ASP A 733 20.23 10.52 -2.42
N LEU A 734 18.97 10.28 -2.86
CA LEU A 734 18.36 11.12 -3.89
C LEU A 734 18.05 12.51 -3.31
N GLU A 735 18.62 13.53 -3.96
CA GLU A 735 18.37 14.93 -3.67
C GLU A 735 17.81 15.61 -4.92
N ILE A 736 16.72 16.35 -4.78
CA ILE A 736 16.10 17.16 -5.82
C ILE A 736 15.94 18.58 -5.27
N SER A 737 16.38 19.60 -6.01
CA SER A 737 16.19 20.99 -5.59
C SER A 737 14.71 21.35 -5.39
N THR A 738 14.42 22.27 -4.48
CA THR A 738 13.07 22.75 -4.16
C THR A 738 12.51 23.81 -5.12
N GLU A 739 13.33 24.35 -6.01
CA GLU A 739 12.89 25.34 -7.01
C GLU A 739 11.88 24.72 -7.98
N LYS A 740 10.86 25.51 -8.38
CA LYS A 740 9.83 25.05 -9.33
C LYS A 740 10.48 24.60 -10.63
N PRO A 741 10.43 23.31 -10.97
CA PRO A 741 11.26 22.79 -12.03
C PRO A 741 10.58 23.08 -13.38
N THR A 742 11.33 23.66 -14.33
CA THR A 742 10.81 23.92 -15.70
C THR A 742 10.64 22.64 -16.53
N TRP A 743 11.21 21.54 -16.05
CA TRP A 743 11.09 20.19 -16.60
C TRP A 743 11.14 19.17 -15.47
N HIS A 744 10.76 17.91 -15.70
CA HIS A 744 10.83 16.89 -14.66
C HIS A 744 12.27 16.72 -14.11
N SER A 745 12.42 16.72 -12.79
CA SER A 745 13.72 16.53 -12.09
C SER A 745 13.69 15.27 -11.22
N GLY A 746 14.77 14.48 -11.20
CA GLY A 746 14.85 13.23 -10.43
C GLY A 746 15.74 12.17 -11.08
N ASN A 747 15.73 10.94 -10.55
CA ASN A 747 16.48 9.81 -11.10
C ASN A 747 15.55 8.79 -11.78
N GLY A 748 16.14 7.86 -12.52
CA GLY A 748 15.36 6.74 -13.05
C GLY A 748 16.17 5.66 -13.74
N LEU A 749 15.48 4.53 -13.96
CA LEU A 749 15.88 3.43 -14.82
C LEU A 749 15.20 3.58 -16.17
N MET A 750 15.98 3.55 -17.24
CA MET A 750 15.49 3.66 -18.61
C MET A 750 16.01 2.48 -19.43
N ILE A 751 15.14 1.88 -20.24
CA ILE A 751 15.49 0.88 -21.24
C ILE A 751 15.13 1.39 -22.64
N ARG A 752 15.97 1.09 -23.63
CA ARG A 752 15.68 1.34 -25.04
C ARG A 752 15.75 0.05 -25.84
N PHE A 753 14.75 -0.18 -26.66
CA PHE A 753 14.64 -1.37 -27.51
C PHE A 753 15.29 -1.12 -28.87
N ASP A 754 15.97 -2.15 -29.37
CA ASP A 754 16.55 -2.21 -30.71
C ASP A 754 15.47 -2.61 -31.73
N ASN A 755 14.54 -1.68 -31.99
CA ASN A 755 13.42 -1.89 -32.90
C ASN A 755 13.22 -0.67 -33.83
N PRO A 756 12.40 -0.76 -34.89
CA PRO A 756 12.19 0.33 -35.86
C PRO A 756 11.72 1.65 -35.26
N LEU A 757 10.96 1.58 -34.18
CA LEU A 757 10.37 2.74 -33.49
C LEU A 757 11.31 3.31 -32.41
N ARG A 758 12.36 2.55 -32.07
CA ARG A 758 13.25 2.74 -30.93
C ARG A 758 12.48 3.11 -29.67
N ASP A 759 11.51 2.26 -29.34
CA ASP A 759 10.69 2.47 -28.15
C ASP A 759 11.59 2.56 -26.90
N GLN A 760 11.25 3.49 -26.03
CA GLN A 760 11.91 3.75 -24.79
C GLN A 760 10.90 3.62 -23.66
N VAL A 761 11.27 2.84 -22.66
CA VAL A 761 10.51 2.71 -21.43
C VAL A 761 11.34 3.24 -20.27
N SER A 762 10.71 3.91 -19.32
CA SER A 762 11.42 4.53 -18.21
C SER A 762 10.60 4.53 -16.93
N LEU A 763 11.26 4.22 -15.83
CA LEU A 763 10.72 4.29 -14.48
C LEU A 763 11.55 5.31 -13.69
N TYR A 764 10.90 6.34 -13.19
CA TYR A 764 11.55 7.48 -12.52
C TYR A 764 11.06 7.62 -11.09
N ARG A 765 11.92 8.09 -10.20
CA ARG A 765 11.53 8.83 -8.99
C ARG A 765 11.82 10.31 -9.24
N ARG A 766 10.78 11.14 -9.29
CA ARG A 766 10.88 12.53 -9.77
C ARG A 766 9.91 13.52 -9.13
N VAL A 767 10.24 14.79 -9.25
CA VAL A 767 9.32 15.92 -9.09
C VAL A 767 8.78 16.28 -10.47
N ASP A 768 7.46 16.36 -10.60
CA ASP A 768 6.84 16.72 -11.88
C ASP A 768 7.00 18.22 -12.22
N ARG A 769 6.82 18.58 -13.49
CA ARG A 769 6.94 19.98 -13.96
C ARG A 769 5.65 20.79 -13.84
N MET A 770 4.50 20.14 -13.69
CA MET A 770 3.19 20.78 -13.81
C MET A 770 2.72 21.31 -12.46
N GLY A 771 2.73 20.44 -11.45
CA GLY A 771 2.35 20.73 -10.08
C GLY A 771 3.51 20.70 -9.09
N GLY A 772 4.70 20.23 -9.49
CA GLY A 772 5.80 20.02 -8.54
C GLY A 772 5.59 18.76 -7.68
N MET A 773 4.75 17.83 -8.16
CA MET A 773 4.37 16.65 -7.37
C MET A 773 5.51 15.63 -7.29
N HIS A 774 5.79 15.16 -6.08
CA HIS A 774 6.69 14.05 -5.82
C HIS A 774 6.02 12.71 -6.21
N CYS A 775 6.53 12.05 -7.27
CA CYS A 775 6.00 10.78 -7.74
C CYS A 775 7.06 9.75 -8.18
N VAL A 776 6.66 8.48 -8.18
CA VAL A 776 7.28 7.45 -9.01
C VAL A 776 6.46 7.34 -10.28
N ALA A 777 7.10 7.43 -11.44
CA ALA A 777 6.43 7.53 -12.73
C ALA A 777 7.00 6.54 -13.75
N PHE A 778 6.10 5.76 -14.35
CA PHE A 778 6.36 4.88 -15.46
C PHE A 778 5.95 5.56 -16.77
N ALA A 779 6.83 5.61 -17.76
CA ALA A 779 6.62 6.35 -19.00
C ALA A 779 7.09 5.57 -20.22
N VAL A 780 6.29 5.61 -21.28
CA VAL A 780 6.60 5.06 -22.60
C VAL A 780 6.79 6.19 -23.60
N LYS A 781 7.86 6.10 -24.38
CA LYS A 781 8.22 7.08 -25.39
C LYS A 781 8.63 6.39 -26.68
N ARG A 782 8.45 7.09 -27.80
CA ARG A 782 8.85 6.66 -29.14
C ARG A 782 9.66 7.74 -29.83
N LEU A 783 10.66 7.37 -30.62
CA LEU A 783 11.42 8.32 -31.42
C LEU A 783 10.62 8.74 -32.67
N THR A 784 10.51 10.05 -32.89
CA THR A 784 9.91 10.63 -34.09
C THR A 784 10.89 10.64 -35.27
N PRO A 785 10.44 10.91 -36.51
CA PRO A 785 11.33 11.06 -37.67
C PRO A 785 12.48 12.05 -37.44
N GLY A 786 12.21 13.16 -36.76
CA GLY A 786 13.20 14.17 -36.40
C GLY A 786 14.07 13.82 -35.19
N GLY A 787 14.06 12.57 -34.72
CA GLY A 787 14.88 12.10 -33.59
C GLY A 787 14.45 12.61 -32.21
N LYS A 788 13.25 13.21 -32.08
CA LYS A 788 12.71 13.65 -30.79
C LYS A 788 11.92 12.52 -30.12
N ALA A 789 12.03 12.38 -28.81
CA ALA A 789 11.19 11.42 -28.06
C ALA A 789 9.77 11.99 -27.88
N LYS A 790 8.76 11.29 -28.41
CA LYS A 790 7.34 11.56 -28.21
C LYS A 790 6.81 10.67 -27.08
N PHE A 791 6.11 11.29 -26.12
CA PHE A 791 5.43 10.56 -25.04
C PHE A 791 4.21 9.82 -25.59
N MET A 792 4.08 8.55 -25.26
CA MET A 792 2.98 7.69 -25.71
C MET A 792 1.96 7.43 -24.60
N GLY A 793 2.41 7.42 -23.35
CA GLY A 793 1.56 7.13 -22.19
C GLY A 793 2.40 6.77 -20.98
N GLY A 794 1.74 6.62 -19.84
CA GLY A 794 2.41 6.28 -18.59
C GLY A 794 1.48 6.39 -17.39
N THR A 795 1.96 5.88 -16.27
CA THR A 795 1.29 5.91 -14.96
C THR A 795 2.21 6.55 -13.94
N HIS A 796 1.64 7.02 -12.84
CA HIS A 796 2.42 7.54 -11.73
C HIS A 796 1.68 7.36 -10.43
N VAL A 797 2.43 7.30 -9.34
CA VAL A 797 1.92 7.25 -7.98
C VAL A 797 2.69 8.25 -7.13
N VAL A 798 2.01 8.84 -6.15
CA VAL A 798 2.67 9.73 -5.17
C VAL A 798 3.68 8.92 -4.38
N ASP A 799 4.89 9.46 -4.32
CA ASP A 799 6.01 8.86 -3.60
C ASP A 799 7.08 9.94 -3.34
N GLU A 800 7.54 10.03 -2.10
CA GLU A 800 8.50 11.00 -1.57
C GLU A 800 9.83 10.33 -1.17
N SER A 801 10.03 9.04 -1.50
CA SER A 801 11.25 8.32 -1.14
C SER A 801 12.51 8.97 -1.72
N THR A 802 13.60 8.87 -0.95
CA THR A 802 14.95 9.32 -1.34
C THR A 802 15.90 8.14 -1.58
N SER A 803 15.45 6.92 -1.32
CA SER A 803 16.13 5.66 -1.61
C SER A 803 15.12 4.61 -2.05
N GLY A 804 15.56 3.65 -2.85
CA GLY A 804 14.68 2.60 -3.34
C GLY A 804 15.29 1.75 -4.44
N THR A 805 14.49 0.83 -4.96
CA THR A 805 14.83 -0.01 -6.11
C THR A 805 13.82 0.19 -7.23
N HIS A 806 14.30 0.51 -8.43
CA HIS A 806 13.51 0.51 -9.65
C HIS A 806 13.65 -0.85 -10.32
N ARG A 807 12.55 -1.46 -10.74
CA ARG A 807 12.55 -2.78 -11.37
C ARG A 807 11.62 -2.81 -12.59
N LEU A 808 12.13 -3.35 -13.69
CA LEU A 808 11.41 -3.56 -14.94
C LEU A 808 11.46 -5.05 -15.29
N VAL A 809 10.29 -5.66 -15.49
CA VAL A 809 10.17 -7.09 -15.77
C VAL A 809 9.46 -7.28 -17.09
N ARG A 810 10.12 -7.92 -18.06
CA ARG A 810 9.50 -8.38 -19.30
C ARG A 810 9.23 -9.87 -19.18
N LYS A 811 7.97 -10.28 -19.28
CA LYS A 811 7.53 -11.67 -19.22
C LYS A 811 6.31 -11.87 -20.12
N ASP A 812 6.32 -12.91 -20.96
CA ASP A 812 5.18 -13.34 -21.77
C ASP A 812 4.56 -12.19 -22.61
N GLY A 813 5.41 -11.32 -23.17
CA GLY A 813 4.97 -10.16 -23.97
C GLY A 813 4.41 -8.98 -23.18
N LYS A 814 4.48 -9.01 -21.84
CA LYS A 814 4.16 -7.88 -20.96
C LYS A 814 5.40 -7.27 -20.35
N LEU A 815 5.35 -5.96 -20.06
CA LEU A 815 6.40 -5.24 -19.34
C LEU A 815 5.81 -4.55 -18.12
N LEU A 816 6.23 -4.99 -16.93
CA LEU A 816 5.80 -4.45 -15.64
C LEU A 816 6.87 -3.50 -15.07
N ALA A 817 6.40 -2.40 -14.48
CA ALA A 817 7.23 -1.48 -13.71
C ALA A 817 6.90 -1.57 -12.22
N LEU A 818 7.96 -1.79 -11.43
CA LEU A 818 7.89 -2.09 -10.01
C LEU A 818 8.84 -1.16 -9.25
N HIS A 819 8.43 -0.69 -8.07
CA HIS A 819 9.27 0.12 -7.19
C HIS A 819 9.17 -0.32 -5.74
N ALA A 820 10.31 -0.46 -5.07
CA ALA A 820 10.39 -0.69 -3.63
C ALA A 820 11.10 0.50 -2.96
N ILE A 821 10.63 0.87 -1.77
CA ILE A 821 11.19 1.98 -0.97
C ILE A 821 12.39 1.47 -0.18
N ASP A 822 13.45 2.26 -0.11
CA ASP A 822 14.70 1.92 0.58
C ASP A 822 15.27 0.56 0.12
N ASP A 823 15.50 -0.36 1.06
CA ASP A 823 15.97 -1.73 0.86
C ASP A 823 14.86 -2.78 0.97
N SER A 824 13.59 -2.35 0.94
CA SER A 824 12.41 -3.20 1.03
C SER A 824 12.35 -4.24 -0.10
N GLU A 825 11.82 -5.43 0.24
CA GLU A 825 11.48 -6.46 -0.74
C GLU A 825 10.03 -6.35 -1.22
N CYS A 826 9.20 -5.52 -0.57
CA CYS A 826 7.83 -5.23 -0.96
C CYS A 826 7.80 -4.28 -2.17
N PHE A 827 7.56 -4.83 -3.37
CA PHE A 827 7.49 -4.04 -4.60
C PHE A 827 6.06 -3.56 -4.88
N ARG A 828 5.91 -2.25 -5.07
CA ARG A 828 4.69 -1.62 -5.58
C ARG A 828 4.66 -1.71 -7.10
N VAL A 829 3.53 -2.17 -7.67
CA VAL A 829 3.29 -2.12 -9.12
C VAL A 829 2.94 -0.68 -9.51
N ILE A 830 3.71 -0.11 -10.42
CA ILE A 830 3.53 1.27 -10.91
C ILE A 830 2.71 1.27 -12.20
N GLY A 831 2.93 0.28 -13.07
CA GLY A 831 2.17 0.14 -14.31
C GLY A 831 2.61 -1.07 -15.13
N GLU A 832 1.79 -1.40 -16.12
CA GLU A 832 1.99 -2.51 -17.06
C GLU A 832 1.68 -2.02 -18.48
N ILE A 833 2.43 -2.52 -19.45
CA ILE A 833 2.16 -2.34 -20.89
C ILE A 833 2.45 -3.62 -21.66
N ASP A 834 2.00 -3.68 -22.91
CA ASP A 834 2.55 -4.61 -23.89
C ASP A 834 4.03 -4.31 -24.12
N ALA A 835 4.87 -5.35 -24.00
CA ALA A 835 6.30 -5.22 -24.16
C ALA A 835 6.65 -4.82 -25.60
N PRO A 836 7.45 -3.77 -25.80
CA PRO A 836 7.98 -3.47 -27.12
C PRO A 836 8.73 -4.66 -27.71
N GLN A 837 8.57 -4.86 -29.02
CA GLN A 837 9.25 -5.93 -29.75
C GLN A 837 10.76 -5.64 -29.87
N GLY A 838 11.54 -6.71 -30.03
CA GLY A 838 12.99 -6.65 -30.14
C GLY A 838 13.73 -6.72 -28.80
N PRO A 839 15.08 -6.86 -28.83
CA PRO A 839 15.91 -6.89 -27.63
C PRO A 839 16.20 -5.48 -27.09
N VAL A 840 16.71 -5.38 -25.87
CA VAL A 840 17.26 -4.12 -25.35
C VAL A 840 18.61 -3.87 -26.03
N GLU A 841 18.78 -2.68 -26.63
CA GLU A 841 20.01 -2.33 -27.35
C GLU A 841 21.23 -2.26 -26.40
N ILE A 842 22.45 -2.40 -26.93
CA ILE A 842 23.67 -2.10 -26.16
C ILE A 842 23.64 -0.63 -25.72
N GLN A 843 23.99 -0.35 -24.47
CA GLN A 843 23.78 0.96 -23.84
C GLN A 843 22.31 1.39 -23.74
N GLY A 844 21.38 0.45 -23.94
CA GLY A 844 19.94 0.65 -23.84
C GLY A 844 19.47 0.72 -22.40
N ILE A 845 20.15 0.02 -21.48
CA ILE A 845 19.91 0.09 -20.03
C ILE A 845 20.66 1.30 -19.46
N ARG A 846 19.92 2.25 -18.89
CA ARG A 846 20.45 3.54 -18.44
C ARG A 846 19.95 3.91 -17.05
N MET A 847 20.89 4.37 -16.24
CA MET A 847 20.69 5.01 -14.95
C MET A 847 20.85 6.50 -15.16
N VAL A 848 19.76 7.25 -15.04
CA VAL A 848 19.68 8.63 -15.49
C VAL A 848 19.35 9.58 -14.36
N ASN A 849 19.96 10.78 -14.38
CA ASN A 849 19.47 11.94 -13.64
C ASN A 849 18.89 12.96 -14.62
N HIS A 850 17.69 13.44 -14.32
CA HIS A 850 16.96 14.46 -15.06
C HIS A 850 16.87 15.72 -14.20
N VAL A 851 16.93 16.87 -14.86
CA VAL A 851 16.94 18.17 -14.18
C VAL A 851 16.25 19.21 -15.07
N GLY A 852 15.42 20.08 -14.48
CA GLY A 852 14.88 21.28 -15.13
C GLY A 852 15.74 22.52 -14.92
N LYS A 853 15.52 23.60 -15.70
CA LYS A 853 16.14 24.93 -15.53
C LYS A 853 16.09 25.38 -14.07
N GLY A 854 17.23 25.78 -13.51
CA GLY A 854 17.42 26.19 -12.10
C GLY A 854 17.67 25.03 -11.13
N SER A 855 17.22 23.83 -11.47
CA SER A 855 17.24 22.69 -10.56
C SER A 855 18.61 21.98 -10.50
N ARG A 856 18.80 21.20 -9.44
CA ARG A 856 19.87 20.20 -9.30
C ARG A 856 19.29 18.85 -8.90
N THR A 857 19.94 17.77 -9.33
CA THR A 857 19.61 16.41 -8.89
C THR A 857 20.88 15.62 -8.60
N SER A 858 20.93 14.95 -7.45
CA SER A 858 22.02 14.08 -7.04
C SER A 858 21.46 12.72 -6.63
N THR A 859 22.14 11.64 -6.97
CA THR A 859 21.71 10.27 -6.61
C THR A 859 22.91 9.34 -6.55
N THR A 860 22.91 8.40 -5.62
CA THR A 860 23.93 7.35 -5.53
C THR A 860 23.35 6.01 -5.97
N TRP A 861 23.88 5.42 -7.04
CA TRP A 861 23.53 4.08 -7.51
C TRP A 861 24.38 3.05 -6.79
N SER A 862 23.75 2.07 -6.15
CA SER A 862 24.45 1.09 -5.30
C SER A 862 24.53 -0.31 -5.92
N ARG A 863 23.51 -0.72 -6.69
CA ARG A 863 23.46 -2.07 -7.30
C ARG A 863 22.67 -2.09 -8.60
N LEU A 864 23.13 -2.88 -9.58
CA LEU A 864 22.41 -3.28 -10.79
C LEU A 864 22.30 -4.81 -10.83
N ARG A 865 21.09 -5.35 -11.02
CA ARG A 865 20.82 -6.78 -11.18
C ARG A 865 20.05 -7.01 -12.49
N ILE A 866 20.53 -7.95 -13.29
CA ILE A 866 19.87 -8.41 -14.51
C ILE A 866 19.75 -9.93 -14.42
N ALA A 867 18.54 -10.44 -14.57
CA ALA A 867 18.31 -11.83 -14.91
C ALA A 867 17.57 -11.86 -16.26
N GLY A 868 17.91 -12.77 -17.15
CA GLY A 868 17.25 -12.85 -18.45
C GLY A 868 17.48 -14.18 -19.15
N GLU A 869 16.76 -14.41 -20.23
CA GLU A 869 16.96 -15.58 -21.09
C GLU A 869 18.35 -15.57 -21.72
N ARG A 870 18.83 -14.38 -22.14
CA ARG A 870 20.20 -14.21 -22.65
C ARG A 870 20.73 -12.80 -22.41
N ILE A 871 21.86 -12.70 -21.70
CA ILE A 871 22.58 -11.45 -21.48
C ILE A 871 23.87 -11.48 -22.29
N ASP A 872 23.88 -10.82 -23.44
CA ASP A 872 25.10 -10.67 -24.24
C ASP A 872 25.93 -9.51 -23.68
N ARG A 873 27.05 -9.86 -23.06
CA ARG A 873 27.88 -8.92 -22.32
C ARG A 873 28.89 -8.19 -23.21
N SER A 874 28.97 -8.54 -24.50
CA SER A 874 29.93 -8.03 -25.49
C SER A 874 31.41 -8.03 -25.05
N ASP A 875 31.73 -8.52 -23.86
CA ASP A 875 33.07 -8.82 -23.36
C ASP A 875 33.31 -10.33 -23.36
N VAL A 876 34.52 -10.70 -23.72
CA VAL A 876 34.97 -12.09 -23.74
C VAL A 876 35.94 -12.24 -22.57
N ASP A 877 35.77 -13.26 -21.72
CA ASP A 877 36.75 -13.56 -20.66
C ASP A 877 38.15 -13.74 -21.25
N ALA A 878 39.23 -13.48 -20.51
CA ALA A 878 40.60 -13.46 -21.02
C ALA A 878 41.00 -14.80 -21.68
N ASN A 879 40.58 -15.93 -21.11
CA ASN A 879 40.83 -17.26 -21.68
C ASN A 879 40.04 -17.50 -22.97
N ALA A 880 38.76 -17.09 -22.99
CA ALA A 880 37.92 -17.18 -24.18
C ALA A 880 38.39 -16.21 -25.28
N THR A 881 38.97 -15.06 -24.90
CA THR A 881 39.53 -14.06 -25.80
C THR A 881 40.69 -14.64 -26.58
N LYS A 882 41.65 -15.25 -25.89
CA LYS A 882 42.80 -15.89 -26.54
C LYS A 882 42.35 -16.97 -27.53
N LYS A 883 41.45 -17.86 -27.09
CA LYS A 883 40.88 -18.90 -27.95
C LYS A 883 40.19 -18.32 -29.18
N LEU A 884 39.36 -17.30 -29.02
CA LEU A 884 38.69 -16.62 -30.13
C LEU A 884 39.70 -16.00 -31.10
N VAL A 885 40.71 -15.29 -30.59
CA VAL A 885 41.77 -14.69 -31.43
C VAL A 885 42.52 -15.77 -32.21
N ASP A 886 42.87 -16.89 -31.57
CA ASP A 886 43.55 -18.03 -32.21
C ASP A 886 42.67 -18.66 -33.30
N GLU A 887 41.38 -18.86 -33.03
CA GLU A 887 40.41 -19.39 -34.00
C GLU A 887 40.20 -18.46 -35.21
N LEU A 888 40.12 -17.15 -34.98
CA LEU A 888 40.01 -16.16 -36.05
C LEU A 888 41.30 -16.07 -36.87
N GLN A 889 42.46 -16.23 -36.23
CA GLN A 889 43.75 -16.29 -36.92
C GLN A 889 43.86 -17.55 -37.79
N GLN A 890 43.48 -18.72 -37.27
CA GLN A 890 43.44 -19.96 -38.06
C GLN A 890 42.44 -19.89 -39.21
N TRP A 891 41.28 -19.30 -38.97
CA TRP A 891 40.29 -19.09 -40.03
C TRP A 891 40.84 -18.21 -41.16
N ARG A 892 41.49 -17.09 -40.81
CA ARG A 892 42.13 -16.16 -41.75
C ARG A 892 43.15 -16.86 -42.65
N LEU A 893 43.96 -17.77 -42.11
CA LEU A 893 44.98 -18.51 -42.89
C LEU A 893 44.39 -19.37 -44.01
N ASN A 894 43.10 -19.72 -43.92
CA ASN A 894 42.39 -20.51 -44.93
C ASN A 894 41.52 -19.65 -45.88
N GLN A 895 41.65 -18.32 -45.85
CA GLN A 895 40.88 -17.40 -46.69
C GLN A 895 41.73 -16.82 -47.83
N SER A 896 41.07 -16.20 -48.82
CA SER A 896 41.77 -15.36 -49.81
C SER A 896 42.28 -14.09 -49.13
N LEU A 897 43.58 -13.82 -49.22
CA LEU A 897 44.25 -12.70 -48.55
C LEU A 897 44.71 -11.64 -49.54
N LEU A 898 44.35 -10.39 -49.29
CA LEU A 898 44.91 -9.19 -49.90
C LEU A 898 45.76 -8.47 -48.85
N GLU A 899 47.05 -8.30 -49.13
CA GLU A 899 48.00 -7.58 -48.28
C GLU A 899 48.53 -6.35 -49.04
N ALA A 900 48.51 -5.19 -48.40
CA ALA A 900 49.11 -3.97 -48.90
C ALA A 900 50.16 -3.48 -47.89
N ASP A 901 51.43 -3.49 -48.30
CA ASP A 901 52.56 -2.95 -47.54
C ASP A 901 52.88 -1.54 -48.01
N PHE A 902 52.54 -0.54 -47.21
CA PHE A 902 52.65 0.87 -47.55
C PHE A 902 54.07 1.44 -47.43
N SER A 903 55.05 0.63 -47.00
CA SER A 903 56.48 1.00 -47.11
C SER A 903 56.98 0.96 -48.57
N SER A 904 56.25 0.28 -49.46
CA SER A 904 56.52 0.25 -50.90
C SER A 904 55.81 1.39 -51.65
N PRO A 905 56.53 2.21 -52.45
CA PRO A 905 55.92 3.27 -53.26
C PRO A 905 54.81 2.77 -54.22
N ALA A 906 54.88 1.50 -54.64
CA ALA A 906 53.90 0.86 -55.53
C ALA A 906 52.55 0.59 -54.83
N ALA A 907 52.55 0.25 -53.54
CA ALA A 907 51.34 -0.02 -52.77
C ALA A 907 50.63 1.28 -52.34
N ALA A 908 51.40 2.30 -51.94
CA ALA A 908 50.90 3.61 -51.55
C ALA A 908 50.21 4.36 -52.72
N GLY A 909 50.47 3.97 -53.97
CA GLY A 909 49.84 4.48 -55.19
C GLY A 909 49.06 3.44 -56.01
N SER A 910 48.76 2.26 -55.44
CA SER A 910 48.06 1.19 -56.16
C SER A 910 46.64 1.61 -56.60
N SER A 911 46.19 1.13 -57.76
CA SER A 911 44.84 1.43 -58.30
C SER A 911 43.69 0.96 -57.41
N ARG A 912 43.97 0.07 -56.44
CA ARG A 912 42.99 -0.59 -55.58
C ARG A 912 42.69 0.16 -54.27
N TRP A 913 43.70 0.83 -53.69
CA TRP A 913 43.55 1.66 -52.49
C TRP A 913 43.49 3.14 -52.87
N GLN A 914 42.29 3.70 -52.86
CA GLN A 914 42.06 5.10 -53.25
C GLN A 914 42.28 6.04 -52.07
N ARG A 915 43.11 7.06 -52.26
CA ARG A 915 43.30 8.13 -51.27
C ARG A 915 42.08 9.04 -51.25
N THR A 916 41.69 9.51 -50.07
CA THR A 916 40.56 10.43 -49.87
C THR A 916 40.96 11.60 -48.99
N GLY A 917 40.35 12.77 -49.22
CA GLY A 917 40.59 13.99 -48.47
C GLY A 917 41.85 14.73 -48.89
N ASP A 918 42.00 15.96 -48.39
CA ASP A 918 43.09 16.86 -48.74
C ASP A 918 44.24 16.74 -47.71
N ALA A 919 44.99 15.64 -47.78
CA ALA A 919 46.19 15.41 -46.96
C ALA A 919 47.44 15.18 -47.82
N VAL A 920 48.60 15.45 -47.23
CA VAL A 920 49.89 15.14 -47.87
C VAL A 920 50.28 13.70 -47.53
N PHE A 921 50.47 12.87 -48.54
CA PHE A 921 50.91 11.47 -48.39
C PHE A 921 52.34 11.31 -48.89
N THR A 922 53.25 10.92 -48.00
CA THR A 922 54.67 10.72 -48.27
C THR A 922 55.07 9.29 -47.93
N ALA A 923 55.46 8.49 -48.92
CA ALA A 923 56.03 7.17 -48.68
C ALA A 923 57.41 7.28 -48.03
N ASN A 924 57.69 6.44 -47.02
CA ASN A 924 58.96 6.35 -46.32
C ASN A 924 59.30 4.88 -46.01
N ALA A 925 60.48 4.63 -45.44
CA ALA A 925 60.95 3.28 -45.14
C ALA A 925 60.11 2.55 -44.07
N GLN A 926 59.29 3.28 -43.31
CA GLN A 926 58.44 2.76 -42.25
C GLN A 926 56.96 2.64 -42.66
N GLY A 927 56.54 3.12 -43.84
CA GLY A 927 55.15 3.16 -44.27
C GLY A 927 54.82 4.36 -45.17
N CYS A 928 53.54 4.74 -45.22
CA CYS A 928 53.07 5.96 -45.87
C CYS A 928 52.61 6.96 -44.82
N LEU A 929 53.41 8.01 -44.60
CA LEU A 929 53.08 9.12 -43.72
C LEU A 929 51.99 9.97 -44.36
N MET A 930 50.85 10.05 -43.68
CA MET A 930 49.77 10.98 -44.00
C MET A 930 49.79 12.13 -43.01
N SER A 931 49.96 13.36 -43.53
CA SER A 931 49.91 14.60 -42.76
C SER A 931 48.65 15.38 -43.10
N LEU A 932 47.78 15.55 -42.10
CA LEU A 932 46.50 16.22 -42.22
C LEU A 932 46.47 17.42 -41.27
N THR A 933 46.24 18.61 -41.80
CA THR A 933 46.02 19.83 -41.04
C THR A 933 44.60 20.32 -41.28
N ALA A 934 43.82 20.51 -40.21
CA ALA A 934 42.46 20.99 -40.35
C ALA A 934 42.41 22.48 -40.71
N THR A 935 41.63 22.80 -41.74
CA THR A 935 41.43 24.13 -42.31
C THR A 935 40.26 24.90 -41.68
N ASP A 936 39.33 24.20 -41.02
CA ASP A 936 38.21 24.78 -40.27
C ASP A 936 37.82 23.86 -39.08
N ASN A 937 36.58 23.38 -39.02
CA ASN A 937 36.06 22.67 -37.85
C ASN A 937 36.66 21.27 -37.68
N PHE A 938 36.83 20.56 -38.80
CA PHE A 938 37.56 19.30 -38.89
C PHE A 938 37.86 19.02 -40.37
N ASP A 939 38.95 18.32 -40.64
CA ASP A 939 39.20 17.68 -41.93
C ASP A 939 39.46 16.19 -41.74
N GLN A 940 39.20 15.41 -42.79
CA GLN A 940 39.37 13.96 -42.79
C GLN A 940 40.08 13.51 -44.06
N ALA A 941 41.08 12.65 -43.89
CA ALA A 941 41.78 12.02 -45.00
C ALA A 941 42.15 10.57 -44.67
N GLY A 942 42.35 9.75 -45.70
CA GLY A 942 42.59 8.32 -45.51
C GLY A 942 42.71 7.54 -46.80
N MET A 943 42.53 6.22 -46.70
CA MET A 943 42.52 5.30 -47.84
C MET A 943 41.29 4.39 -47.80
N VAL A 944 40.78 4.06 -48.99
CA VAL A 944 39.54 3.31 -49.21
C VAL A 944 39.79 2.15 -50.17
N LEU A 945 39.30 0.97 -49.81
CA LEU A 945 39.16 -0.20 -50.67
C LEU A 945 37.67 -0.41 -51.00
N SER A 946 37.33 -0.42 -52.28
CA SER A 946 35.95 -0.57 -52.78
C SER A 946 35.70 -1.94 -53.42
N ASP A 947 36.04 -3.01 -52.70
CA ASP A 947 35.85 -4.40 -53.14
C ASP A 947 34.68 -5.08 -52.39
N ASP A 948 34.03 -6.05 -53.03
CA ASP A 948 33.07 -6.94 -52.36
C ASP A 948 33.82 -7.94 -51.47
N LEU A 949 33.73 -7.74 -50.16
CA LEU A 949 34.36 -8.59 -49.15
C LEU A 949 33.43 -9.72 -48.70
N GLY A 950 32.19 -9.76 -49.19
CA GLY A 950 31.20 -10.76 -48.82
C GLY A 950 30.73 -10.67 -47.37
N ARG A 951 30.16 -11.76 -46.87
CA ARG A 951 29.56 -11.85 -45.51
C ARG A 951 30.59 -12.15 -44.42
N ASN A 952 31.59 -12.96 -44.73
CA ASN A 952 32.66 -13.31 -43.79
C ASN A 952 33.95 -12.64 -44.26
N PHE A 953 34.52 -11.77 -43.43
CA PHE A 953 35.70 -10.99 -43.77
C PHE A 953 36.56 -10.73 -42.54
N ASP A 954 37.82 -10.36 -42.78
CA ASP A 954 38.78 -9.92 -41.77
C ASP A 954 39.55 -8.72 -42.32
N VAL A 955 39.36 -7.54 -41.73
CA VAL A 955 40.06 -6.32 -42.13
C VAL A 955 40.94 -5.86 -40.99
N GLN A 956 42.23 -5.66 -41.25
CA GLN A 956 43.21 -5.17 -40.30
C GLN A 956 44.04 -4.02 -40.90
N ILE A 957 44.40 -3.06 -40.06
CA ILE A 957 45.32 -1.97 -40.38
C ILE A 957 46.36 -1.84 -39.27
N ASP A 958 47.63 -1.77 -39.68
CA ASP A 958 48.80 -1.51 -38.85
C ASP A 958 49.28 -0.07 -39.12
N PHE A 959 49.53 0.73 -38.08
CA PHE A 959 49.91 2.13 -38.21
C PHE A 959 50.68 2.65 -36.98
N ASP A 960 51.39 3.77 -37.15
CA ASP A 960 51.89 4.59 -36.04
C ASP A 960 51.24 5.97 -36.06
N ILE A 961 51.01 6.54 -34.88
CA ILE A 961 50.55 7.93 -34.73
C ILE A 961 51.77 8.78 -34.35
N ASP A 962 52.29 9.54 -35.31
CA ASP A 962 53.46 10.41 -35.10
C ASP A 962 53.06 11.69 -34.37
N GLN A 963 51.89 12.25 -34.72
CA GLN A 963 51.34 13.44 -34.09
C GLN A 963 49.82 13.39 -34.08
N MET A 964 49.21 13.83 -32.98
CA MET A 964 47.77 13.97 -32.87
C MET A 964 47.47 15.09 -31.89
N ASP A 965 47.24 16.29 -32.43
CA ASP A 965 47.03 17.49 -31.63
C ASP A 965 45.72 17.44 -30.84
N LEU A 966 45.72 18.16 -29.72
CA LEU A 966 44.52 18.37 -28.91
C LEU A 966 43.50 19.19 -29.70
N PRO A 967 42.23 18.75 -29.77
CA PRO A 967 41.19 19.52 -30.42
C PRO A 967 41.01 20.90 -29.79
N THR A 968 40.83 21.93 -30.62
CA THR A 968 40.64 23.33 -30.13
C THR A 968 39.26 23.57 -29.49
N LYS A 969 38.31 22.65 -29.66
CA LYS A 969 36.94 22.74 -29.10
C LYS A 969 36.68 21.62 -28.08
N SER A 970 36.03 21.96 -26.97
CA SER A 970 35.77 21.05 -25.84
C SER A 970 34.93 19.79 -26.15
N ARG A 971 34.29 19.72 -27.33
CA ARG A 971 33.51 18.55 -27.80
C ARG A 971 34.01 17.94 -29.11
N ALA A 972 35.12 18.46 -29.63
CA ALA A 972 35.77 17.91 -30.82
C ALA A 972 36.70 16.76 -30.42
N HIS A 973 36.95 15.87 -31.38
CA HIS A 973 37.87 14.75 -31.21
C HIS A 973 38.73 14.62 -32.47
N SER A 974 40.04 14.67 -32.30
CA SER A 974 40.93 14.12 -33.32
C SER A 974 40.76 12.60 -33.28
N GLU A 975 40.78 11.93 -34.43
CA GLU A 975 40.57 10.48 -34.49
C GLU A 975 41.40 9.76 -35.53
N VAL A 976 41.70 8.48 -35.27
CA VAL A 976 42.22 7.49 -36.22
C VAL A 976 41.25 6.32 -36.23
N ALA A 977 40.85 5.84 -37.40
CA ALA A 977 39.71 4.95 -37.52
C ALA A 977 39.91 3.84 -38.55
N LEU A 978 39.31 2.68 -38.26
CA LEU A 978 39.03 1.61 -39.21
C LEU A 978 37.51 1.48 -39.36
N GLN A 979 37.00 1.50 -40.59
CA GLN A 979 35.58 1.40 -40.90
C GLN A 979 35.31 0.39 -42.02
N VAL A 980 34.21 -0.36 -41.89
CA VAL A 980 33.67 -1.26 -42.91
C VAL A 980 32.20 -0.92 -43.17
N LEU A 981 31.80 -0.75 -44.43
CA LEU A 981 30.40 -0.48 -44.82
C LEU A 981 29.73 -1.71 -45.44
N PHE A 982 28.43 -1.82 -45.19
CA PHE A 982 27.61 -2.97 -45.58
C PHE A 982 26.49 -2.60 -46.55
N LYS A 983 26.24 -3.50 -47.51
CA LYS A 983 24.97 -3.57 -48.25
C LYS A 983 24.05 -4.52 -47.49
N ILE A 984 22.77 -4.16 -47.37
CA ILE A 984 21.78 -4.92 -46.62
C ILE A 984 20.66 -5.30 -47.58
N ASP A 985 20.36 -6.59 -47.66
CA ASP A 985 19.20 -7.07 -48.40
C ASP A 985 17.91 -6.72 -47.63
N ALA A 986 17.00 -5.99 -48.29
CA ALA A 986 15.77 -5.45 -47.70
C ALA A 986 14.81 -6.54 -47.18
N LEU A 987 14.94 -7.78 -47.67
CA LEU A 987 14.09 -8.92 -47.29
C LEU A 987 14.60 -9.68 -46.05
N ALA A 988 15.81 -9.40 -45.56
CA ALA A 988 16.52 -10.24 -44.59
C ALA A 988 16.46 -9.79 -43.12
N VAL A 989 15.79 -8.67 -42.81
CA VAL A 989 15.83 -8.05 -41.47
C VAL A 989 14.49 -8.19 -40.74
N GLN A 990 14.19 -9.38 -40.22
CA GLN A 990 13.07 -9.54 -39.27
C GLN A 990 13.52 -9.08 -37.86
N GLY A 991 12.89 -8.05 -37.34
CA GLY A 991 12.91 -7.70 -35.91
C GLY A 991 14.13 -6.91 -35.39
N LEU A 992 15.23 -6.80 -36.14
CA LEU A 992 16.40 -5.98 -35.78
C LEU A 992 16.49 -4.71 -36.63
N GLN A 993 17.23 -3.72 -36.14
CA GLN A 993 17.57 -2.58 -36.98
C GLN A 993 18.74 -2.93 -37.91
N PRO A 994 18.69 -2.51 -39.20
CA PRO A 994 19.79 -2.71 -40.14
C PRO A 994 21.11 -2.11 -39.63
N VAL A 995 22.23 -2.79 -39.93
CA VAL A 995 23.61 -2.32 -39.67
C VAL A 995 24.28 -2.05 -41.00
N SER A 996 24.56 -0.78 -41.30
CA SER A 996 25.18 -0.31 -42.54
C SER A 996 26.68 -0.01 -42.40
N GLU A 997 27.19 0.09 -41.18
CA GLU A 997 28.62 0.30 -40.92
C GLU A 997 29.05 -0.35 -39.59
N ALA A 998 30.30 -0.82 -39.55
CA ALA A 998 31.04 -1.19 -38.34
C ALA A 998 32.37 -0.41 -38.30
N SER A 999 32.70 0.20 -37.15
CA SER A 999 33.89 1.05 -37.02
C SER A 999 34.61 0.88 -35.67
N ILE A 1000 35.94 0.98 -35.69
CA ILE A 1000 36.80 1.16 -34.52
C ILE A 1000 37.42 2.55 -34.60
N LEU A 1001 37.31 3.33 -33.53
CA LEU A 1001 37.77 4.73 -33.48
C LEU A 1001 38.72 4.90 -32.29
N PHE A 1002 39.99 5.19 -32.55
CA PHE A 1002 40.89 5.74 -31.54
C PHE A 1002 40.75 7.26 -31.53
N ARG A 1003 40.51 7.85 -30.37
CA ARG A 1003 40.16 9.27 -30.21
C ARG A 1003 40.94 9.92 -29.09
N ARG A 1004 41.31 11.17 -29.32
CA ARG A 1004 41.84 12.10 -28.31
C ARG A 1004 40.87 13.24 -28.11
N ASP A 1005 40.45 13.48 -26.87
CA ASP A 1005 39.61 14.64 -26.53
C ASP A 1005 40.46 15.90 -26.24
N ALA A 1006 39.78 17.04 -26.10
CA ALA A 1006 40.41 18.33 -25.78
C ALA A 1006 41.14 18.36 -24.42
N ASN A 1007 40.88 17.38 -23.54
CA ASN A 1007 41.53 17.24 -22.24
C ASN A 1007 42.74 16.30 -22.31
N GLY A 1008 43.06 15.76 -23.50
CA GLY A 1008 44.17 14.83 -23.71
C GLY A 1008 43.88 13.39 -23.30
N ASN A 1009 42.62 13.02 -23.07
CA ASN A 1009 42.26 11.64 -22.78
C ASN A 1009 42.19 10.83 -24.07
N ASP A 1010 42.89 9.71 -24.09
CA ASP A 1010 42.88 8.74 -25.17
C ASP A 1010 41.88 7.61 -24.89
N PHE A 1011 41.06 7.29 -25.88
CA PHE A 1011 40.09 6.20 -25.78
C PHE A 1011 39.81 5.54 -27.14
N ILE A 1012 39.48 4.26 -27.10
CA ILE A 1012 39.05 3.48 -28.25
C ILE A 1012 37.56 3.15 -28.15
N ARG A 1013 36.86 3.25 -29.28
CA ARG A 1013 35.40 3.12 -29.35
C ARG A 1013 34.99 2.25 -30.55
N PRO A 1014 34.65 0.97 -30.32
CA PRO A 1014 33.91 0.19 -31.31
C PRO A 1014 32.46 0.70 -31.41
N ARG A 1015 31.94 0.82 -32.63
CA ARG A 1015 30.56 1.22 -32.90
C ARG A 1015 30.00 0.50 -34.12
N VAL A 1016 28.68 0.43 -34.17
CA VAL A 1016 27.93 0.12 -35.39
C VAL A 1016 27.04 1.31 -35.77
N VAL A 1017 26.70 1.41 -37.04
CA VAL A 1017 25.86 2.48 -37.58
C VAL A 1017 24.78 1.85 -38.45
N GLY A 1018 23.58 2.42 -38.42
CA GLY A 1018 22.46 1.94 -39.22
C GLY A 1018 21.34 2.96 -39.35
N PRO A 1019 20.52 2.87 -40.42
CA PRO A 1019 19.39 3.76 -40.60
C PRO A 1019 18.25 3.40 -39.63
N THR A 1020 17.44 4.39 -39.26
CA THR A 1020 16.13 4.16 -38.64
C THR A 1020 15.08 3.80 -39.70
N GLN A 1021 13.86 3.47 -39.27
CA GLN A 1021 12.70 3.37 -40.18
C GLN A 1021 12.45 4.65 -41.01
N TYR A 1022 12.95 5.79 -40.53
CA TYR A 1022 12.83 7.10 -41.20
C TYR A 1022 14.08 7.45 -42.00
N GLN A 1023 14.95 6.47 -42.30
CA GLN A 1023 16.19 6.62 -43.07
C GLN A 1023 17.23 7.58 -42.46
N SER A 1024 17.06 7.99 -41.20
CA SER A 1024 18.07 8.78 -40.49
C SER A 1024 19.20 7.89 -39.95
N THR A 1025 20.45 8.32 -40.12
CA THR A 1025 21.64 7.60 -39.63
C THR A 1025 21.72 7.65 -38.11
N VAL A 1026 21.86 6.48 -37.47
CA VAL A 1026 22.04 6.36 -36.01
C VAL A 1026 23.37 5.70 -35.71
N TYR A 1027 24.23 6.42 -35.00
CA TYR A 1027 25.46 5.91 -34.44
C TYR A 1027 25.19 5.17 -33.13
N ARG A 1028 25.65 3.93 -33.02
CA ARG A 1028 25.46 3.05 -31.86
C ARG A 1028 26.83 2.64 -31.31
N PRO A 1029 27.43 3.45 -30.41
CA PRO A 1029 28.63 3.03 -29.72
C PRO A 1029 28.35 1.78 -28.90
N ILE A 1030 29.25 0.81 -28.95
CA ILE A 1030 29.15 -0.40 -28.12
C ILE A 1030 29.67 -0.08 -26.72
N ARG A 1031 30.86 0.52 -26.64
CA ARG A 1031 31.50 0.99 -25.41
C ARG A 1031 32.64 1.98 -25.70
N THR A 1032 33.08 2.69 -24.67
CA THR A 1032 34.22 3.62 -24.74
C THR A 1032 35.28 3.16 -23.74
N ILE A 1033 36.44 2.74 -24.23
CA ILE A 1033 37.50 2.13 -23.41
C ILE A 1033 38.68 3.11 -23.34
N PRO A 1034 39.06 3.62 -22.15
CA PRO A 1034 40.31 4.34 -21.98
C PRO A 1034 41.48 3.46 -22.41
N THR A 1035 42.38 3.98 -23.24
CA THR A 1035 43.50 3.18 -23.76
C THR A 1035 44.75 4.03 -23.92
N LYS A 1036 45.90 3.36 -23.97
CA LYS A 1036 47.15 3.91 -24.49
C LYS A 1036 47.11 3.99 -26.03
N PRO A 1037 48.08 4.68 -26.66
CA PRO A 1037 48.17 4.72 -28.12
C PRO A 1037 48.10 3.33 -28.77
N VAL A 1038 47.28 3.25 -29.82
CA VAL A 1038 46.96 2.02 -30.55
C VAL A 1038 47.85 1.96 -31.79
N SER A 1039 48.39 0.78 -32.10
CA SER A 1039 49.24 0.52 -33.27
C SER A 1039 48.56 -0.35 -34.33
N MET A 1040 47.42 -0.95 -33.99
CA MET A 1040 46.68 -1.83 -34.88
C MET A 1040 45.18 -1.85 -34.54
N MET A 1041 44.35 -1.90 -35.58
CA MET A 1041 42.90 -2.16 -35.47
C MET A 1041 42.48 -3.30 -36.39
N ARG A 1042 41.53 -4.12 -35.96
CA ARG A 1042 41.02 -5.27 -36.72
C ARG A 1042 39.51 -5.46 -36.52
N ILE A 1043 38.76 -5.59 -37.61
CA ILE A 1043 37.32 -5.92 -37.62
C ILE A 1043 37.13 -7.23 -38.37
N VAL A 1044 36.46 -8.19 -37.74
CA VAL A 1044 36.18 -9.50 -38.32
C VAL A 1044 34.68 -9.76 -38.31
N ALA A 1045 34.11 -10.22 -39.42
CA ALA A 1045 32.78 -10.82 -39.45
C ALA A 1045 32.90 -12.31 -39.71
N LYS A 1046 32.38 -13.14 -38.78
CA LYS A 1046 32.34 -14.60 -38.93
C LYS A 1046 31.07 -15.13 -38.27
N GLU A 1047 30.38 -16.05 -38.96
CA GLU A 1047 29.23 -16.79 -38.42
C GLU A 1047 28.12 -15.89 -37.81
N GLY A 1048 27.89 -14.72 -38.42
CA GLY A 1048 26.89 -13.76 -37.94
C GLY A 1048 27.31 -12.99 -36.68
N THR A 1049 28.62 -12.87 -36.41
CA THR A 1049 29.16 -12.02 -35.34
C THR A 1049 30.26 -11.10 -35.89
N LEU A 1050 30.18 -9.82 -35.53
CA LEU A 1050 31.27 -8.86 -35.68
C LEU A 1050 32.17 -8.92 -34.43
N VAL A 1051 33.48 -8.96 -34.63
CA VAL A 1051 34.49 -8.93 -33.58
C VAL A 1051 35.42 -7.75 -33.83
N PHE A 1052 35.56 -6.88 -32.82
CA PHE A 1052 36.39 -5.68 -32.85
C PHE A 1052 37.63 -5.90 -32.00
N MET A 1053 38.82 -5.67 -32.55
CA MET A 1053 40.09 -5.91 -31.88
C MET A 1053 41.08 -4.77 -32.10
N SER A 1054 42.02 -4.62 -31.17
CA SER A 1054 43.17 -3.70 -31.33
C SER A 1054 44.43 -4.23 -30.65
N LYS A 1055 45.56 -3.58 -30.96
CA LYS A 1055 46.82 -3.71 -30.20
C LYS A 1055 47.30 -2.34 -29.76
N THR A 1056 47.93 -2.29 -28.60
CA THR A 1056 48.60 -1.07 -28.14
C THR A 1056 50.06 -1.08 -28.57
N VAL A 1057 50.72 0.07 -28.53
CA VAL A 1057 52.17 0.16 -28.79
C VAL A 1057 52.98 -0.66 -27.77
N GLU A 1058 52.50 -0.74 -26.53
CA GLU A 1058 53.22 -1.38 -25.43
C GLU A 1058 52.97 -2.89 -25.31
N ASP A 1059 51.78 -3.36 -25.71
CA ASP A 1059 51.40 -4.77 -25.67
C ASP A 1059 51.03 -5.27 -27.08
N PRO A 1060 51.84 -6.16 -27.68
CA PRO A 1060 51.63 -6.68 -29.03
C PRO A 1060 50.56 -7.78 -29.09
N SER A 1061 49.90 -8.14 -27.98
CA SER A 1061 48.77 -9.06 -27.97
C SER A 1061 47.47 -8.39 -28.42
N PHE A 1062 46.59 -9.14 -29.08
CA PHE A 1062 45.28 -8.63 -29.47
C PHE A 1062 44.35 -8.55 -28.25
N GLU A 1063 43.78 -7.37 -28.02
CA GLU A 1063 42.63 -7.20 -27.14
C GLU A 1063 41.34 -7.25 -27.96
N VAL A 1064 40.37 -8.08 -27.54
CA VAL A 1064 39.00 -8.03 -28.06
C VAL A 1064 38.25 -6.91 -27.35
N LEU A 1065 37.93 -5.87 -28.10
CA LEU A 1065 37.26 -4.66 -27.61
C LEU A 1065 35.76 -4.91 -27.41
N ALA A 1066 35.14 -5.59 -28.37
CA ALA A 1066 33.71 -5.87 -28.38
C ALA A 1066 33.34 -6.97 -29.38
N THR A 1067 32.17 -7.57 -29.17
CA THR A 1067 31.43 -8.35 -30.16
C THR A 1067 30.06 -7.73 -30.46
N TYR A 1068 29.50 -8.00 -31.64
CA TYR A 1068 28.15 -7.53 -32.02
C TYR A 1068 27.44 -8.52 -32.97
N PRO A 1069 26.14 -8.83 -32.78
CA PRO A 1069 25.39 -9.68 -33.72
C PRO A 1069 25.31 -9.07 -35.13
N PHE A 1070 25.70 -9.82 -36.15
CA PHE A 1070 25.77 -9.38 -37.54
C PHE A 1070 24.66 -10.01 -38.40
N PRO A 1071 23.83 -9.21 -39.11
CA PRO A 1071 22.70 -9.73 -39.88
C PRO A 1071 23.11 -10.73 -40.97
N VAL A 1072 22.30 -11.77 -41.16
CA VAL A 1072 22.53 -12.84 -42.16
C VAL A 1072 22.58 -12.30 -43.60
N GLY A 1073 21.83 -11.23 -43.89
CA GLY A 1073 21.74 -10.60 -45.21
C GLY A 1073 22.65 -9.37 -45.42
N ALA A 1074 23.67 -9.17 -44.59
CA ALA A 1074 24.62 -8.07 -44.73
C ALA A 1074 25.92 -8.53 -45.42
N THR A 1075 26.39 -7.78 -46.42
CA THR A 1075 27.67 -8.02 -47.13
C THR A 1075 28.54 -6.76 -47.09
N ALA A 1076 29.83 -6.93 -46.80
CA ALA A 1076 30.78 -5.82 -46.80
C ALA A 1076 31.21 -5.49 -48.22
N HIS A 1077 31.17 -4.21 -48.59
CA HIS A 1077 31.50 -3.74 -49.95
C HIS A 1077 32.51 -2.59 -49.97
N LEU A 1078 32.95 -2.14 -48.80
CA LEU A 1078 33.90 -1.07 -48.66
C LEU A 1078 34.60 -1.20 -47.30
N ALA A 1079 35.93 -1.10 -47.30
CA ALA A 1079 36.75 -0.95 -46.11
C ALA A 1079 37.59 0.33 -46.23
N ARG A 1080 37.63 1.14 -45.18
CA ARG A 1080 38.43 2.37 -45.16
C ARG A 1080 39.13 2.56 -43.84
N PHE A 1081 40.30 3.16 -43.88
CA PHE A 1081 40.99 3.66 -42.71
C PHE A 1081 41.35 5.13 -42.93
N TYR A 1082 41.15 5.94 -41.91
CA TYR A 1082 41.26 7.39 -42.03
C TYR A 1082 41.70 8.02 -40.72
N ALA A 1083 42.17 9.26 -40.81
CA ALA A 1083 42.33 10.13 -39.66
C ALA A 1083 41.51 11.42 -39.82
N THR A 1084 41.19 12.05 -38.70
CA THR A 1084 40.48 13.33 -38.65
C THR A 1084 41.22 14.24 -37.69
N ALA A 1085 41.60 15.42 -38.18
CA ALA A 1085 42.10 16.51 -37.37
C ALA A 1085 40.92 17.41 -37.01
N ALA A 1086 40.73 17.70 -35.73
CA ALA A 1086 39.52 18.40 -35.28
C ALA A 1086 39.85 19.75 -34.62
N GLY A 1087 39.63 20.83 -35.37
CA GLY A 1087 39.91 22.19 -34.97
C GLY A 1087 40.93 22.85 -35.89
N GLU A 1088 40.68 24.12 -36.23
CA GLU A 1088 41.54 24.87 -37.15
C GLU A 1088 43.00 24.85 -36.70
N GLY A 1089 43.89 24.46 -37.60
CA GLY A 1089 45.34 24.34 -37.36
C GLY A 1089 45.77 23.07 -36.62
N CYS A 1090 44.85 22.22 -36.12
CA CYS A 1090 45.21 20.94 -35.54
C CYS A 1090 45.83 20.02 -36.60
N VAL A 1091 46.93 19.37 -36.23
CA VAL A 1091 47.64 18.42 -37.09
C VAL A 1091 47.44 16.99 -36.58
N VAL A 1092 47.18 16.08 -37.51
CA VAL A 1092 47.22 14.63 -37.28
C VAL A 1092 48.13 13.98 -38.32
N ASN A 1093 49.22 13.39 -37.84
CA ASN A 1093 50.19 12.64 -38.63
C ASN A 1093 50.06 11.15 -38.30
N VAL A 1094 49.72 10.35 -39.31
CA VAL A 1094 49.60 8.89 -39.18
C VAL A 1094 50.45 8.22 -40.23
N ASN A 1095 51.34 7.32 -39.80
CA ASN A 1095 52.14 6.50 -40.70
C ASN A 1095 51.44 5.15 -40.91
N TRP A 1096 50.77 4.99 -42.05
CA TRP A 1096 50.11 3.73 -42.41
C TRP A 1096 51.16 2.71 -42.82
N LYS A 1097 51.21 1.55 -42.15
CA LYS A 1097 52.25 0.53 -42.40
C LYS A 1097 51.75 -0.56 -43.32
N ARG A 1098 50.64 -1.20 -42.93
CA ARG A 1098 50.15 -2.38 -43.63
C ARG A 1098 48.64 -2.56 -43.47
N ALA A 1099 47.93 -2.85 -44.55
CA ALA A 1099 46.54 -3.30 -44.53
C ALA A 1099 46.44 -4.79 -44.92
N LEU A 1100 45.63 -5.56 -44.20
CA LEU A 1100 45.30 -6.94 -44.51
C LEU A 1100 43.79 -7.08 -44.65
N VAL A 1101 43.35 -7.72 -45.74
CA VAL A 1101 41.94 -8.04 -45.99
C VAL A 1101 41.82 -9.50 -46.37
N ALA A 1102 41.15 -10.30 -45.53
CA ALA A 1102 40.87 -11.70 -45.81
C ALA A 1102 39.37 -11.92 -46.03
N THR A 1103 38.99 -12.68 -47.05
CA THR A 1103 37.59 -13.01 -47.35
C THR A 1103 37.44 -14.42 -47.93
N ALA A 1104 36.26 -15.00 -47.72
CA ALA A 1104 35.86 -16.26 -48.35
C ALA A 1104 35.55 -16.11 -49.85
N VAL A 1105 35.33 -14.89 -50.34
CA VAL A 1105 35.15 -14.60 -51.77
C VAL A 1105 36.53 -14.54 -52.44
N PRO A 1106 36.75 -15.21 -53.59
CA PRO A 1106 38.02 -15.10 -54.31
C PRO A 1106 38.29 -13.64 -54.67
N ILE A 1107 39.38 -13.07 -54.14
CA ILE A 1107 39.84 -11.73 -54.52
C ILE A 1107 40.50 -11.87 -55.90
N ALA A 1108 39.94 -11.22 -56.92
CA ALA A 1108 40.54 -11.26 -58.26
C ALA A 1108 41.98 -10.73 -58.21
N THR A 1109 42.93 -11.60 -58.53
CA THR A 1109 44.35 -11.28 -58.74
C THR A 1109 44.53 -10.81 -60.18
N THR A 1110 44.18 -9.55 -60.46
CA THR A 1110 44.53 -8.92 -61.73
C THR A 1110 45.25 -7.60 -61.46
N ASP A 1111 46.55 -7.69 -61.21
CA ASP A 1111 47.46 -6.72 -61.80
C ASP A 1111 47.62 -7.15 -63.27
N ARG A 1112 46.96 -6.44 -64.19
CA ARG A 1112 47.44 -6.35 -65.56
C ARG A 1112 48.05 -4.97 -65.75
N PRO A 1113 49.23 -4.89 -66.37
CA PRO A 1113 50.06 -3.68 -66.43
C PRO A 1113 49.36 -2.51 -67.12
#